data_AF-R7Y422-F1
#
_entry.id   AF-R7Y422-F1
#
_cell.length_a   1.000
_cell.length_b   1.000
_cell.length_c   1.000
_cell.angle_alpha   90.00
_cell.angle_beta   90.00
_cell.angle_gamma   90.00
#
_symmetry.space_group_name_H-M   'P 1'
#
loop_
_entity.id
_entity.type
_entity.pdbx_description
1 polymer ?
#
loop_
_entity_poly.entity_id
_entity_poly.type
_entity_poly.pdbx_seq_one_letter_code
_entity_poly.pdbx_strand_id
1 'polypeptide(L)'
;MDDRGRGPAAGGRGRGDDEIPAEDFGRQPPQDLAAEQSVLGGMLLSKDAVADVVEKIRTGDFYRPAHQAVFEAILTLYSKGEPADAVTVAAELERAGELKRIGEAPYLHTLISTVPTAANAGYYAEIVAEKALLRRLVEAGTRIVQYGYAGADGQDVAEVVDRAQAEVYEVTEKRTAEDYVALEDLLQPTMDEIDSIASRGGISLGVPTGFADFDKLTNGLHPGQMIIVAARPGVGKALALDTPLPTPTGWTTMGKVGVGDHLLDAHGRPTRVVAATEVMTERPCYEIEFNDGATIVADEQHQWAAEIDGKRRVVTTAGLRTHVGGAVVRNTAPLELPRKRFAYGPYTVAALAGMAFDDPEISMRIDAEGPVDVMTLMADLGGRIPYEYLRGSIAQRRALLAGLLDARASVDDDGWITVPAATRHMTAVVADLVAGLGFNYKRSATGWLRVDADDDVFTVHHKAIRHKELRRRAGVRRVVAVRPVDPVPVRCVQVDNAEHLYLAGEAMVPTHNSTLAMDFLRSAAIGHGLTAAMFSLEMSKTEIVMRLLSAEAKIKLADMRAGTMSDDDWTRLARRMGEISEAPFFIDDSPNLTMMEIRAKARRLKQRHDLKVVAVDYMQLMTSGKKVESRQQEVSEFSRQLKLLAKELEVPVIAISQLNRGPEQRTDKKPQVSDLRESGSLEQDADMVILLHRPDSIERDDPRAGEADIIVGKHRNGPTATITVAHQLHLSRFVDMARG
;
A
#
# COMPACT_ATOMS: atom_id res chain seq x y z
N MET A 1 -73.94 -45.03 22.07
CA MET A 1 -73.54 -44.36 23.33
C MET A 1 -72.22 -44.99 23.72
N ASP A 2 -71.22 -44.16 24.00
CA ASP A 2 -69.77 -44.44 24.08
C ASP A 2 -69.06 -44.86 22.77
N ASP A 3 -68.10 -44.04 22.34
CA ASP A 3 -66.64 -44.34 22.40
C ASP A 3 -65.82 -43.60 21.31
N ARG A 4 -64.58 -43.23 21.69
CA ARG A 4 -63.37 -42.81 20.94
C ARG A 4 -63.30 -41.35 20.44
N GLY A 5 -62.29 -40.52 20.72
CA GLY A 5 -60.95 -40.71 21.29
C GLY A 5 -59.85 -40.32 20.28
N ARG A 6 -59.11 -39.22 20.50
CA ARG A 6 -57.72 -38.99 20.05
C ARG A 6 -57.11 -37.70 20.64
N GLY A 7 -55.91 -37.84 21.22
CA GLY A 7 -55.01 -36.74 21.61
C GLY A 7 -53.96 -36.39 20.53
N PRO A 8 -52.68 -36.12 20.89
CA PRO A 8 -52.02 -34.80 20.79
C PRO A 8 -50.70 -34.79 19.96
N ALA A 9 -50.12 -33.60 19.65
CA ALA A 9 -48.70 -33.29 19.32
C ALA A 9 -48.61 -31.94 18.55
N ALA A 10 -47.56 -31.12 18.50
CA ALA A 10 -46.30 -30.86 19.22
C ALA A 10 -45.67 -29.65 18.49
N GLY A 11 -44.90 -28.77 19.16
CA GLY A 11 -44.07 -27.77 18.47
C GLY A 11 -43.76 -26.54 19.32
N GLY A 12 -42.67 -26.60 20.08
CA GLY A 12 -42.24 -25.52 20.96
C GLY A 12 -41.68 -24.28 20.25
N ARG A 13 -41.61 -23.19 21.02
CA ARG A 13 -40.57 -22.15 20.98
C ARG A 13 -40.70 -21.33 22.26
N GLY A 14 -39.65 -21.34 23.08
CA GLY A 14 -39.53 -20.47 24.23
C GLY A 14 -39.54 -19.02 23.78
N ARG A 15 -40.44 -18.23 24.38
CA ARG A 15 -40.23 -16.79 24.54
C ARG A 15 -39.35 -16.66 25.78
N GLY A 16 -38.05 -16.51 25.57
CA GLY A 16 -37.25 -15.72 26.49
C GLY A 16 -37.68 -14.28 26.26
N ASP A 17 -38.39 -13.72 27.24
CA ASP A 17 -38.51 -12.28 27.36
C ASP A 17 -37.09 -11.76 27.62
N ASP A 18 -36.43 -11.25 26.57
CA ASP A 18 -35.27 -10.37 26.71
C ASP A 18 -35.78 -9.05 27.31
N GLU A 19 -36.06 -9.07 28.62
CA GLU A 19 -36.00 -7.88 29.46
C GLU A 19 -34.57 -7.36 29.39
N ILE A 20 -34.35 -6.37 28.52
CA ILE A 20 -33.19 -5.50 28.61
C ILE A 20 -33.27 -4.83 30.00
N PRO A 21 -32.34 -5.08 30.94
CA PRO A 21 -32.39 -4.41 32.22
C PRO A 21 -32.10 -2.92 31.97
N ALA A 22 -33.14 -2.11 32.05
CA ALA A 22 -33.02 -0.67 32.10
C ALA A 22 -32.63 -0.28 33.54
N GLU A 23 -31.34 -0.29 33.88
CA GLU A 23 -30.87 0.24 35.17
C GLU A 23 -29.51 0.98 35.10
N ASP A 24 -29.55 2.19 35.66
CA ASP A 24 -28.57 2.77 36.59
C ASP A 24 -27.49 3.76 36.08
N PHE A 25 -27.88 5.02 35.87
CA PHE A 25 -26.98 6.19 35.75
C PHE A 25 -26.33 6.62 37.09
N GLY A 26 -26.40 5.80 38.15
CA GLY A 26 -25.97 6.13 39.51
C GLY A 26 -24.64 5.54 39.98
N ARG A 27 -23.78 5.00 39.10
CA ARG A 27 -22.51 4.40 39.55
C ARG A 27 -21.47 5.45 39.91
N GLN A 28 -21.09 5.48 41.19
CA GLN A 28 -19.94 6.25 41.67
C GLN A 28 -18.67 5.83 40.91
N PRO A 29 -17.84 6.77 40.41
CA PRO A 29 -16.60 6.42 39.72
C PRO A 29 -15.69 5.55 40.60
N PRO A 30 -14.95 4.58 40.01
CA PRO A 30 -14.03 3.72 40.76
C PRO A 30 -13.04 4.52 41.60
N GLN A 31 -12.99 4.22 42.89
CA GLN A 31 -12.16 4.89 43.90
C GLN A 31 -11.91 3.96 45.08
N ASP A 32 -10.87 4.24 45.86
CA ASP A 32 -10.65 3.64 47.17
C ASP A 32 -10.05 4.70 48.12
N LEU A 33 -10.92 5.32 48.91
CA LEU A 33 -10.53 6.43 49.78
C LEU A 33 -9.62 5.97 50.93
N ALA A 34 -9.79 4.73 51.40
CA ALA A 34 -8.96 4.18 52.47
C ALA A 34 -7.53 3.93 51.96
N ALA A 35 -7.38 3.44 50.73
CA ALA A 35 -6.09 3.32 50.06
C ALA A 35 -5.43 4.68 49.84
N GLU A 36 -6.16 5.68 49.33
CA GLU A 36 -5.64 7.04 49.14
C GLU A 36 -5.13 7.65 50.46
N GLN A 37 -5.91 7.52 51.54
CA GLN A 37 -5.49 7.99 52.86
C GLN A 37 -4.26 7.25 53.38
N SER A 38 -4.19 5.94 53.12
CA SER A 38 -3.06 5.10 53.54
C SER A 38 -1.77 5.41 52.77
N VAL A 39 -1.88 5.78 51.49
CA VAL A 39 -0.75 6.25 50.70
C VAL A 39 -0.20 7.56 51.27
N LEU A 40 -1.06 8.57 51.42
CA LEU A 40 -0.64 9.89 51.89
C LEU A 40 -0.09 9.85 53.32
N GLY A 41 -0.74 9.12 54.23
CA GLY A 41 -0.23 8.97 55.58
C GLY A 41 1.10 8.20 55.62
N GLY A 42 1.30 7.20 54.74
CA GLY A 42 2.55 6.46 54.63
C GLY A 42 3.71 7.35 54.17
N MET A 43 3.44 8.21 53.18
CA MET A 43 4.37 9.22 52.69
C MET A 43 4.72 10.28 53.76
N LEU A 44 3.75 10.67 54.61
CA LEU A 44 3.98 11.60 55.73
C LEU A 44 4.80 10.96 56.88
N LEU A 45 4.82 9.62 56.97
CA LEU A 45 5.52 8.87 58.01
C LEU A 45 6.96 8.51 57.62
N SER A 46 7.23 8.26 56.34
CA SER A 46 8.54 7.80 55.87
C SER A 46 8.89 8.39 54.51
N LYS A 47 10.14 8.87 54.40
CA LYS A 47 10.72 9.32 53.13
C LYS A 47 10.85 8.19 52.11
N ASP A 48 11.15 6.97 52.56
CA ASP A 48 11.29 5.81 51.67
C ASP A 48 9.94 5.44 51.02
N ALA A 49 8.84 5.61 51.76
CA ALA A 49 7.50 5.44 51.23
C ALA A 49 7.17 6.49 50.15
N VAL A 50 7.75 7.69 50.20
CA VAL A 50 7.61 8.68 49.13
C VAL A 50 8.25 8.16 47.84
N ALA A 51 9.47 7.62 47.90
CA ALA A 51 10.16 7.06 46.73
C ALA A 51 9.32 5.94 46.08
N ASP A 52 8.87 4.96 46.87
CA ASP A 52 8.08 3.81 46.37
C ASP A 52 6.74 4.21 45.72
N VAL A 53 6.10 5.27 46.23
CA VAL A 53 4.79 5.72 45.75
C VAL A 53 4.92 6.54 44.46
N VAL A 54 5.95 7.38 44.36
CA VAL A 54 6.17 8.25 43.19
C VAL A 54 6.47 7.45 41.92
N GLU A 55 7.06 6.26 42.04
CA GLU A 55 7.22 5.36 40.90
C GLU A 55 5.88 4.84 40.36
N LYS A 56 4.84 4.77 41.19
CA LYS A 56 3.60 4.03 40.88
C LYS A 56 2.40 4.89 40.50
N ILE A 57 2.29 6.09 41.07
CA ILE A 57 1.13 6.99 40.87
C ILE A 57 1.55 8.44 40.60
N ARG A 58 0.62 9.22 40.06
CA ARG A 58 0.73 10.67 39.81
C ARG A 58 -0.37 11.42 40.55
N THR A 59 -0.24 12.74 40.67
CA THR A 59 -1.24 13.60 41.33
C THR A 59 -2.66 13.36 40.83
N GLY A 60 -2.86 13.22 39.52
CA GLY A 60 -4.18 12.98 38.92
C GLY A 60 -4.82 11.61 39.21
N ASP A 61 -4.08 10.66 39.80
CA ASP A 61 -4.60 9.32 40.12
C ASP A 61 -5.48 9.31 41.38
N PHE A 62 -5.36 10.31 42.26
CA PHE A 62 -6.25 10.46 43.41
C PHE A 62 -7.63 10.93 42.96
N TYR A 63 -8.68 10.31 43.50
CA TYR A 63 -10.06 10.71 43.24
C TYR A 63 -10.42 12.02 43.94
N ARG A 64 -9.95 12.21 45.19
CA ARG A 64 -10.26 13.43 45.95
C ARG A 64 -9.30 14.57 45.61
N PRO A 65 -9.80 15.75 45.20
CA PRO A 65 -8.95 16.93 45.00
C PRO A 65 -8.14 17.33 46.23
N ALA A 66 -8.68 17.10 47.44
CA ALA A 66 -7.94 17.32 48.68
C ALA A 66 -6.69 16.42 48.78
N HIS A 67 -6.79 15.16 48.37
CA HIS A 67 -5.66 14.23 48.36
C HIS A 67 -4.63 14.57 47.28
N GLN A 68 -5.11 15.06 46.12
CA GLN A 68 -4.24 15.59 45.06
C GLN A 68 -3.37 16.73 45.58
N ALA A 69 -3.96 17.71 46.27
CA ALA A 69 -3.24 18.84 46.85
C ALA A 69 -2.19 18.40 47.90
N VAL A 70 -2.54 17.46 48.78
CA VAL A 70 -1.59 16.90 49.77
C VAL A 70 -0.44 16.19 49.07
N PHE A 71 -0.72 15.35 48.07
CA PHE A 71 0.30 14.64 47.30
C PHE A 71 1.26 15.62 46.59
N GLU A 72 0.73 16.66 45.96
CA GLU A 72 1.53 17.68 45.27
C GLU A 72 2.41 18.49 46.23
N ALA A 73 1.91 18.82 47.43
CA ALA A 73 2.71 19.45 48.47
C ALA A 73 3.87 18.52 48.95
N ILE A 74 3.59 17.22 49.12
CA ILE A 74 4.62 16.22 49.45
C ILE A 74 5.67 16.14 48.34
N LEU A 75 5.28 16.06 47.07
CA LEU A 75 6.20 16.06 45.93
C LEU A 75 7.06 17.34 45.87
N THR A 76 6.45 18.49 46.14
CA THR A 76 7.14 19.79 46.15
C THR A 76 8.23 19.82 47.20
N LEU A 77 7.96 19.35 48.41
CA LEU A 77 8.96 19.27 49.48
C LEU A 77 10.03 18.21 49.17
N TYR A 78 9.62 17.05 48.68
CA TYR A 78 10.52 15.96 48.31
C TYR A 78 11.52 16.37 47.22
N SER A 79 11.07 17.09 46.18
CA SER A 79 11.92 17.59 45.11
C SER A 79 12.94 18.65 45.58
N LYS A 80 12.63 19.37 46.67
CA LYS A 80 13.56 20.31 47.33
C LYS A 80 14.50 19.62 48.32
N GLY A 81 14.33 18.32 48.54
CA GLY A 81 15.06 17.55 49.56
C GLY A 81 14.63 17.86 51.00
N GLU A 82 13.50 18.54 51.19
CA GLU A 82 12.93 18.86 52.50
C GLU A 82 12.10 17.68 53.05
N PRO A 83 12.05 17.46 54.37
CA PRO A 83 11.21 16.41 54.95
C PRO A 83 9.73 16.73 54.72
N ALA A 84 8.96 15.75 54.25
CA ALA A 84 7.53 15.88 54.01
C ALA A 84 6.73 15.27 55.17
N ASP A 85 6.69 15.95 56.31
CA ASP A 85 5.89 15.57 57.47
C ASP A 85 4.64 16.45 57.60
N ALA A 86 3.76 16.15 58.58
CA ALA A 86 2.50 16.89 58.73
C ALA A 86 2.69 18.40 58.97
N VAL A 87 3.81 18.84 59.55
CA VAL A 87 4.08 20.26 59.82
C VAL A 87 4.56 20.96 58.56
N THR A 88 5.54 20.37 57.86
CA THR A 88 6.09 20.97 56.64
C THR A 88 5.08 20.96 55.49
N VAL A 89 4.29 19.89 55.36
CA VAL A 89 3.21 19.80 54.38
C VAL A 89 2.10 20.80 54.69
N ALA A 90 1.75 21.02 55.96
CA ALA A 90 0.78 22.06 56.33
C ALA A 90 1.26 23.46 55.93
N ALA A 91 2.53 23.77 56.18
CA ALA A 91 3.12 25.06 55.81
C ALA A 91 3.17 25.27 54.28
N GLU A 92 3.50 24.23 53.51
CA GLU A 92 3.49 24.30 52.05
C GLU A 92 2.06 24.47 51.50
N LEU A 93 1.08 23.76 52.05
CA LEU A 93 -0.34 23.91 51.69
C LEU A 93 -0.92 25.28 52.09
N GLU A 94 -0.46 25.86 53.20
CA GLU A 94 -0.84 27.22 53.60
C GLU A 94 -0.29 28.24 52.61
N ARG A 95 0.99 28.10 52.23
CA ARG A 95 1.62 28.94 51.21
C ARG A 95 0.94 28.84 49.85
N ALA A 96 0.49 27.64 49.48
CA ALA A 96 -0.26 27.38 48.26
C ALA A 96 -1.75 27.83 48.34
N GLY A 97 -2.24 28.22 49.52
CA GLY A 97 -3.64 28.60 49.73
C GLY A 97 -4.65 27.44 49.73
N GLU A 98 -4.17 26.19 49.77
CA GLU A 98 -5.00 24.97 49.66
C GLU A 98 -5.31 24.34 51.03
N LEU A 99 -4.67 24.79 52.13
CA LEU A 99 -4.80 24.20 53.47
C LEU A 99 -6.25 24.12 53.98
N LYS A 100 -7.06 25.15 53.73
CA LYS A 100 -8.49 25.14 54.11
C LYS A 100 -9.30 24.10 53.34
N ARG A 101 -8.90 23.81 52.11
CA ARG A 101 -9.62 22.94 51.18
C ARG A 101 -9.44 21.45 51.54
N ILE A 102 -8.37 21.12 52.25
CA ILE A 102 -8.07 19.76 52.72
C ILE A 102 -8.64 19.45 54.12
N GLY A 103 -9.25 20.41 54.82
CA GLY A 103 -9.73 20.24 56.19
C GLY A 103 -8.75 20.70 57.27
N GLU A 104 -7.83 21.62 56.93
CA GLU A 104 -6.80 22.21 57.80
C GLU A 104 -5.78 21.19 58.35
N ALA A 105 -4.82 21.67 59.15
CA ALA A 105 -3.72 20.87 59.68
C ALA A 105 -4.14 19.56 60.41
N PRO A 106 -5.26 19.50 61.16
CA PRO A 106 -5.69 18.26 61.82
C PRO A 106 -5.95 17.09 60.88
N TYR A 107 -6.29 17.36 59.61
CA TYR A 107 -6.52 16.30 58.64
C TYR A 107 -5.25 15.51 58.32
N LEU A 108 -4.08 16.17 58.27
CA LEU A 108 -2.80 15.52 58.01
C LEU A 108 -2.42 14.51 59.13
N HIS A 109 -2.72 14.85 60.38
CA HIS A 109 -2.56 13.92 61.51
C HIS A 109 -3.54 12.75 61.46
N THR A 110 -4.73 12.96 60.89
CA THR A 110 -5.70 11.89 60.65
C THR A 110 -5.20 10.91 59.59
N LEU A 111 -4.58 11.41 58.51
CA LEU A 111 -3.95 10.56 57.49
C LEU A 111 -2.87 9.67 58.10
N ILE A 112 -1.99 10.23 58.93
CA ILE A 112 -0.94 9.48 59.64
C ILE A 112 -1.56 8.38 60.53
N SER A 113 -2.63 8.70 61.25
CA SER A 113 -3.29 7.77 62.18
C SER A 113 -4.05 6.64 61.48
N THR A 114 -4.36 6.80 60.18
CA THR A 114 -5.12 5.81 59.39
C THR A 114 -4.22 4.69 58.87
N VAL A 115 -2.90 4.92 58.80
CA VAL A 115 -1.95 3.99 58.19
C VAL A 115 -1.49 2.94 59.19
N PRO A 116 -1.67 1.64 58.89
CA PRO A 116 -1.17 0.57 59.77
C PRO A 116 0.36 0.48 59.80
N THR A 117 1.02 0.73 58.67
CA THR A 117 2.48 0.73 58.52
C THR A 117 2.90 1.48 57.25
N ALA A 118 3.94 2.31 57.35
CA ALA A 118 4.48 3.05 56.21
C ALA A 118 5.08 2.14 55.12
N ALA A 119 5.54 0.94 55.48
CA ALA A 119 6.15 -0.02 54.55
C ALA A 119 5.16 -0.54 53.48
N ASN A 120 3.85 -0.44 53.73
CA ASN A 120 2.82 -0.89 52.79
C ASN A 120 2.32 0.22 51.86
N ALA A 121 2.89 1.44 51.93
CA ALA A 121 2.47 2.56 51.09
C ALA A 121 2.51 2.22 49.59
N GLY A 122 3.55 1.51 49.16
CA GLY A 122 3.69 1.03 47.78
C GLY A 122 2.59 0.06 47.34
N TYR A 123 2.03 -0.75 48.24
CA TYR A 123 0.90 -1.65 47.94
C TYR A 123 -0.42 -0.87 47.83
N TYR A 124 -0.67 0.08 48.72
CA TYR A 124 -1.86 0.94 48.62
C TYR A 124 -1.82 1.84 47.37
N ALA A 125 -0.63 2.27 46.95
CA ALA A 125 -0.46 3.01 45.70
C ALA A 125 -0.87 2.19 44.46
N GLU A 126 -0.64 0.88 44.46
CA GLU A 126 -1.12 0.00 43.38
C GLU A 126 -2.65 -0.04 43.31
N ILE A 127 -3.32 -0.09 44.47
CA ILE A 127 -4.79 -0.04 44.55
C ILE A 127 -5.30 1.30 43.99
N VAL A 128 -4.69 2.42 44.38
CA VAL A 128 -5.06 3.75 43.85
C VAL A 128 -4.84 3.81 42.33
N ALA A 129 -3.71 3.30 41.83
CA ALA A 129 -3.42 3.25 40.40
C ALA A 129 -4.45 2.43 39.62
N GLU A 130 -4.87 1.28 40.16
CA GLU A 130 -5.90 0.42 39.55
C GLU A 130 -7.25 1.15 39.47
N LYS A 131 -7.67 1.82 40.56
CA LYS A 131 -8.92 2.60 40.56
C LYS A 131 -8.84 3.80 39.60
N ALA A 132 -7.69 4.46 39.51
CA ALA A 132 -7.46 5.56 38.57
C ALA A 132 -7.53 5.09 37.11
N LEU A 133 -7.00 3.90 36.80
CA LEU A 133 -7.11 3.28 35.48
C LEU A 133 -8.57 2.98 35.12
N LEU A 134 -9.32 2.35 36.04
CA LEU A 134 -10.73 2.06 35.84
C LEU A 134 -11.56 3.34 35.67
N ARG A 135 -11.25 4.40 36.42
CA ARG A 135 -11.90 5.70 36.30
C ARG A 135 -11.64 6.36 34.95
N ARG A 136 -10.38 6.36 34.47
CA ARG A 136 -10.03 6.85 33.13
C ARG A 136 -10.74 6.07 32.02
N LEU A 137 -10.92 4.76 32.18
CA LEU A 137 -11.67 3.94 31.24
C LEU A 137 -13.15 4.36 31.17
N VAL A 138 -13.77 4.67 32.32
CA VAL A 138 -15.15 5.20 32.38
C VAL A 138 -15.25 6.57 31.69
N GLU A 139 -14.28 7.45 31.91
CA GLU A 139 -14.22 8.77 31.25
C GLU A 139 -14.06 8.65 29.74
N ALA A 140 -13.13 7.81 29.27
CA ALA A 140 -12.93 7.53 27.85
C ALA A 140 -14.20 6.94 27.21
N GLY A 141 -14.84 5.97 27.88
CA GLY A 141 -16.13 5.42 27.45
C GLY A 141 -17.21 6.49 27.32
N THR A 142 -17.28 7.43 28.26
CA THR A 142 -18.22 8.57 28.21
C THR A 142 -17.94 9.49 27.03
N ARG A 143 -16.66 9.81 26.75
CA ARG A 143 -16.26 10.62 25.59
C ARG A 143 -16.58 9.93 24.26
N ILE A 144 -16.35 8.63 24.16
CA ILE A 144 -16.70 7.84 22.97
C ILE A 144 -18.20 7.86 22.70
N VAL A 145 -19.03 7.74 23.74
CA VAL A 145 -20.49 7.88 23.62
C VAL A 145 -20.85 9.28 23.12
N GLN A 146 -20.22 10.33 23.64
CA GLN A 146 -20.44 11.71 23.17
C GLN A 146 -20.05 11.88 21.70
N TYR A 147 -18.94 11.29 21.24
CA TYR A 147 -18.53 11.32 19.83
C TYR A 147 -19.57 10.64 18.93
N GLY A 148 -20.14 9.52 19.36
CA GLY A 148 -21.19 8.82 18.62
C GLY A 148 -22.44 9.67 18.39
N TYR A 149 -22.83 10.49 19.37
CA TYR A 149 -23.97 11.42 19.23
C TYR A 149 -23.61 12.68 18.41
N ALA A 150 -22.39 13.21 18.56
CA ALA A 150 -21.94 14.39 17.80
C ALA A 150 -21.68 14.09 16.31
N GLY A 151 -21.32 12.86 15.96
CA GLY A 151 -21.14 12.41 14.57
C GLY A 151 -22.42 12.38 13.74
N ALA A 152 -23.61 12.44 14.37
CA ALA A 152 -24.89 12.53 13.68
C ALA A 152 -25.09 13.86 12.91
N ASP A 153 -24.30 14.90 13.23
CA ASP A 153 -24.39 16.24 12.65
C ASP A 153 -23.45 16.50 11.45
N GLY A 154 -23.07 15.45 10.71
CA GLY A 154 -22.37 15.57 9.42
C GLY A 154 -20.84 15.56 9.47
N GLN A 155 -20.24 15.07 10.56
CA GLN A 155 -18.80 14.73 10.59
C GLN A 155 -18.53 13.43 9.82
N ASP A 156 -17.29 13.29 9.33
CA ASP A 156 -16.85 12.04 8.71
C ASP A 156 -16.83 10.93 9.77
N VAL A 157 -17.55 9.84 9.49
CA VAL A 157 -17.62 8.66 10.37
C VAL A 157 -16.23 8.09 10.63
N ALA A 158 -15.31 8.18 9.66
CA ALA A 158 -13.93 7.74 9.84
C ALA A 158 -13.21 8.55 10.93
N GLU A 159 -13.38 9.87 10.95
CA GLU A 159 -12.76 10.76 11.95
C GLU A 159 -13.31 10.49 13.36
N VAL A 160 -14.61 10.21 13.48
CA VAL A 160 -15.26 9.84 14.75
C VAL A 160 -14.70 8.53 15.29
N VAL A 161 -14.51 7.53 14.42
CA VAL A 161 -13.92 6.23 14.78
C VAL A 161 -12.46 6.40 15.21
N ASP A 162 -11.67 7.19 14.49
CA ASP A 162 -10.26 7.45 14.83
C ASP A 162 -10.12 8.12 16.20
N ARG A 163 -10.96 9.11 16.51
CA ARG A 163 -10.98 9.79 17.82
C ARG A 163 -11.38 8.83 18.94
N ALA A 164 -12.36 7.97 18.69
CA ALA A 164 -12.77 6.95 19.65
C ALA A 164 -11.64 5.94 19.92
N GLN A 165 -10.89 5.53 18.89
CA GLN A 165 -9.73 4.65 19.04
C GLN A 165 -8.60 5.30 19.85
N ALA A 166 -8.31 6.58 19.60
CA ALA A 166 -7.30 7.33 20.35
C ALA A 166 -7.64 7.43 21.85
N GLU A 167 -8.90 7.69 22.19
CA GLU A 167 -9.38 7.77 23.58
C GLU A 167 -9.20 6.46 24.36
N VAL A 168 -9.54 5.31 23.76
CA VAL A 168 -9.31 4.00 24.40
C VAL A 168 -7.81 3.75 24.61
N TYR A 169 -7.00 4.21 23.65
CA TYR A 169 -5.56 3.97 23.66
C TYR A 169 -4.83 4.80 24.73
N GLU A 170 -5.18 6.08 24.93
CA GLU A 170 -4.59 6.94 25.96
C GLU A 170 -4.77 6.39 27.39
N VAL A 171 -5.83 5.62 27.64
CA VAL A 171 -6.07 4.96 28.93
C VAL A 171 -4.99 3.92 29.24
N THR A 172 -4.36 3.32 28.21
CA THR A 172 -3.40 2.22 28.36
C THR A 172 -1.92 2.64 28.43
N GLU A 173 -1.54 3.83 27.96
CA GLU A 173 -0.12 4.12 27.64
C GLU A 173 0.68 4.86 28.74
N LYS A 174 0.11 5.22 29.88
CA LYS A 174 0.77 6.15 30.83
C LYS A 174 1.74 5.55 31.87
N ARG A 175 2.25 4.33 31.68
CA ARG A 175 3.39 3.83 32.46
C ARG A 175 4.62 3.80 31.55
N THR A 176 5.42 4.84 31.66
CA THR A 176 6.90 4.94 31.54
C THR A 176 7.30 6.20 30.77
N ALA A 177 7.70 7.24 31.48
CA ALA A 177 8.62 8.29 31.02
C ALA A 177 9.03 9.12 32.23
N GLU A 178 10.21 8.83 32.80
CA GLU A 178 10.99 9.86 33.48
C GLU A 178 12.07 10.31 32.48
N ASP A 179 12.06 11.60 32.18
CA ASP A 179 12.75 12.22 31.02
C ASP A 179 14.25 12.50 31.22
N TYR A 180 14.84 12.09 32.35
CA TYR A 180 16.27 12.32 32.62
C TYR A 180 16.89 11.13 33.34
N VAL A 181 17.91 10.54 32.72
CA VAL A 181 18.75 9.50 33.32
C VAL A 181 20.12 10.11 33.62
N ALA A 182 20.67 9.87 34.82
CA ALA A 182 22.01 10.37 35.15
C ALA A 182 23.06 9.64 34.30
N LEU A 183 24.12 10.36 33.91
CA LEU A 183 25.20 9.77 33.09
C LEU A 183 25.82 8.53 33.77
N GLU A 184 25.94 8.54 35.09
CA GLU A 184 26.48 7.42 35.89
C GLU A 184 25.68 6.12 35.67
N ASP A 185 24.35 6.22 35.60
CA ASP A 185 23.45 5.08 35.37
C ASP A 185 23.53 4.56 33.92
N LEU A 186 23.97 5.40 32.98
CA LEU A 186 24.17 5.04 31.57
C LEU A 186 25.57 4.47 31.29
N LEU A 187 26.58 4.82 32.09
CA LEU A 187 27.97 4.41 31.86
C LEU A 187 28.14 2.90 31.98
N GLN A 188 27.59 2.28 33.03
CA GLN A 188 27.77 0.85 33.25
C GLN A 188 27.10 -0.01 32.15
N PRO A 189 25.81 0.21 31.80
CA PRO A 189 25.19 -0.48 30.66
C PRO A 189 25.92 -0.26 29.33
N THR A 190 26.43 0.95 29.09
CA THR A 190 27.21 1.24 27.87
C THR A 190 28.53 0.48 27.84
N MET A 191 29.22 0.37 28.98
CA MET A 191 30.46 -0.42 29.07
C MET A 191 30.20 -1.91 28.91
N ASP A 192 29.13 -2.43 29.50
CA ASP A 192 28.70 -3.83 29.31
C ASP A 192 28.37 -4.10 27.83
N GLU A 193 27.73 -3.14 27.15
CA GLU A 193 27.46 -3.20 25.72
C GLU A 193 28.77 -3.23 24.90
N ILE A 194 29.73 -2.35 25.21
CA ILE A 194 31.05 -2.32 24.55
C ILE A 194 31.82 -3.64 24.75
N ASP A 195 31.81 -4.19 25.96
CA ASP A 195 32.46 -5.48 26.26
C ASP A 195 31.78 -6.65 25.53
N SER A 196 30.45 -6.59 25.37
CA SER A 196 29.70 -7.56 24.58
C SER A 196 30.07 -7.53 23.08
N ILE A 197 30.36 -6.34 22.53
CA ILE A 197 30.82 -6.18 21.14
C ILE A 197 32.22 -6.78 20.98
N ALA A 198 33.13 -6.43 21.91
CA ALA A 198 34.53 -6.85 21.86
C ALA A 198 34.65 -8.38 21.96
N SER A 199 33.86 -9.01 22.83
CA SER A 199 33.86 -10.47 23.02
C SER A 199 33.30 -11.27 21.83
N ARG A 200 32.46 -10.65 20.99
CA ARG A 200 31.90 -11.28 19.77
C ARG A 200 32.70 -11.02 18.50
N GLY A 201 33.92 -10.49 18.61
CA GLY A 201 34.80 -10.25 17.47
C GLY A 201 34.41 -9.03 16.62
N GLY A 202 33.70 -8.05 17.21
CA GLY A 202 33.38 -6.78 16.56
C GLY A 202 32.22 -6.84 15.55
N ILE A 203 31.42 -7.91 15.53
CA ILE A 203 30.29 -8.06 14.61
C ILE A 203 28.96 -8.21 15.38
N SER A 204 28.05 -7.29 15.04
CA SER A 204 26.58 -7.24 15.26
C SER A 204 26.08 -6.81 16.64
N LEU A 205 25.69 -5.52 16.71
CA LEU A 205 24.64 -5.00 17.59
C LEU A 205 23.34 -4.67 16.83
N GLY A 206 23.41 -4.40 15.53
CA GLY A 206 22.25 -4.13 14.68
C GLY A 206 21.69 -5.35 13.95
N VAL A 207 20.48 -5.22 13.40
CA VAL A 207 19.81 -6.24 12.57
C VAL A 207 20.65 -6.53 11.33
N PRO A 208 21.08 -7.80 11.09
CA PRO A 208 21.95 -8.14 9.96
C PRO A 208 21.25 -8.00 8.61
N THR A 209 21.91 -7.37 7.64
CA THR A 209 21.35 -7.16 6.30
C THR A 209 21.52 -8.35 5.36
N GLY A 210 22.46 -9.25 5.67
CA GLY A 210 22.76 -10.41 4.84
C GLY A 210 23.82 -10.13 3.75
N PHE A 211 24.43 -8.93 3.79
CA PHE A 211 25.55 -8.55 2.95
C PHE A 211 26.75 -8.25 3.84
N ALA A 212 27.77 -9.11 3.81
CA ALA A 212 28.88 -9.06 4.77
C ALA A 212 29.66 -7.75 4.70
N ASP A 213 29.83 -7.17 3.50
CA ASP A 213 30.57 -5.91 3.35
C ASP A 213 29.70 -4.69 3.72
N PHE A 214 28.37 -4.80 3.62
CA PHE A 214 27.44 -3.82 4.16
C PHE A 214 27.37 -3.87 5.69
N ASP A 215 27.30 -5.06 6.26
CA ASP A 215 27.26 -5.26 7.71
C ASP A 215 28.59 -4.87 8.36
N LYS A 216 29.75 -5.04 7.69
CA LYS A 216 31.03 -4.49 8.16
C LYS A 216 31.05 -2.97 8.20
N LEU A 217 30.40 -2.31 7.23
CA LEU A 217 30.35 -0.85 7.14
C LEU A 217 29.39 -0.27 8.19
N THR A 218 28.26 -0.93 8.43
CA THR A 218 27.13 -0.41 9.21
C THR A 218 27.01 -1.01 10.61
N ASN A 219 27.67 -2.15 10.85
CA ASN A 219 27.45 -3.03 12.00
C ASN A 219 25.97 -3.49 12.15
N GLY A 220 25.30 -3.67 11.01
CA GLY A 220 23.87 -3.96 10.91
C GLY A 220 22.99 -2.71 11.00
N LEU A 221 21.66 -2.90 10.93
CA LEU A 221 20.68 -1.83 11.05
C LEU A 221 20.30 -1.61 12.51
N HIS A 222 20.43 -0.38 13.02
CA HIS A 222 20.29 -0.11 14.45
C HIS A 222 18.87 0.35 14.83
N PRO A 223 18.41 0.03 16.06
CA PRO A 223 17.19 0.59 16.65
C PRO A 223 17.09 2.11 16.50
N GLY A 224 15.88 2.63 16.26
CA GLY A 224 15.67 4.08 16.15
C GLY A 224 16.07 4.70 14.81
N GLN A 225 16.67 3.92 13.90
CA GLN A 225 17.08 4.40 12.57
C GLN A 225 15.91 4.42 11.58
N MET A 226 15.80 5.51 10.83
CA MET A 226 15.04 5.60 9.60
C MET A 226 16.00 5.44 8.43
N ILE A 227 15.79 4.40 7.63
CA ILE A 227 16.62 4.03 6.49
C ILE A 227 15.79 4.19 5.23
N ILE A 228 16.33 4.90 4.24
CA ILE A 228 15.69 5.03 2.92
C ILE A 228 16.43 4.13 1.95
N VAL A 229 15.69 3.26 1.26
CA VAL A 229 16.18 2.51 0.11
C VAL A 229 15.54 3.11 -1.12
N ALA A 230 16.37 3.66 -2.01
CA ALA A 230 15.88 4.29 -3.22
C ALA A 230 16.51 3.75 -4.49
N ALA A 231 15.68 3.52 -5.48
CA ALA A 231 16.07 2.95 -6.76
C ALA A 231 15.31 3.63 -7.90
N ARG A 232 15.83 3.50 -9.12
CA ARG A 232 15.10 3.91 -10.32
C ARG A 232 13.98 2.91 -10.65
N PRO A 233 12.79 3.35 -11.10
CA PRO A 233 11.76 2.47 -11.63
C PRO A 233 12.24 1.71 -12.89
N GLY A 234 11.79 0.47 -13.11
CA GLY A 234 11.86 -0.16 -14.45
C GLY A 234 12.95 -1.20 -14.74
N VAL A 235 13.54 -1.87 -13.75
CA VAL A 235 14.20 -3.15 -14.03
C VAL A 235 13.16 -4.22 -14.43
N GLY A 236 12.96 -4.50 -15.72
CA GLY A 236 12.17 -5.67 -16.20
C GLY A 236 10.88 -5.44 -17.02
N LYS A 237 10.77 -4.35 -17.79
CA LYS A 237 9.52 -3.97 -18.51
C LYS A 237 9.67 -3.74 -20.03
N ALA A 238 10.38 -4.60 -20.78
CA ALA A 238 10.66 -4.33 -22.19
C ALA A 238 9.59 -4.93 -23.14
N LEU A 239 9.21 -4.17 -24.16
CA LEU A 239 8.29 -4.58 -25.23
C LEU A 239 8.98 -4.44 -26.59
N ALA A 240 8.57 -5.23 -27.59
CA ALA A 240 9.14 -5.15 -28.93
C ALA A 240 9.00 -3.74 -29.53
N LEU A 241 10.00 -3.25 -30.29
CA LEU A 241 9.99 -1.88 -30.81
C LEU A 241 8.80 -1.55 -31.71
N ASP A 242 8.27 -2.54 -32.41
CA ASP A 242 7.10 -2.42 -33.27
C ASP A 242 5.78 -2.45 -32.50
N THR A 243 5.80 -2.72 -31.18
CA THR A 243 4.61 -2.73 -30.33
C THR A 243 3.90 -1.38 -30.43
N PRO A 244 2.65 -1.34 -30.91
CA PRO A 244 1.90 -0.10 -31.01
C PRO A 244 1.49 0.38 -29.62
N LEU A 245 1.58 1.69 -29.39
CA LEU A 245 1.23 2.34 -28.14
C LEU A 245 0.14 3.40 -28.42
N PRO A 246 -1.02 3.34 -27.76
CA PRO A 246 -2.09 4.30 -27.98
C PRO A 246 -1.73 5.66 -27.38
N THR A 247 -2.08 6.73 -28.10
CA THR A 247 -1.87 8.12 -27.67
C THR A 247 -3.20 8.89 -27.69
N PRO A 248 -3.31 10.03 -26.99
CA PRO A 248 -4.50 10.88 -27.06
C PRO A 248 -4.86 11.36 -28.47
N THR A 249 -3.90 11.34 -29.41
CA THR A 249 -4.07 11.82 -30.79
C THR A 249 -4.07 10.71 -31.84
N GLY A 250 -3.74 9.48 -31.48
CA GLY A 250 -3.64 8.36 -32.41
C GLY A 250 -2.83 7.20 -31.85
N TRP A 251 -1.75 6.85 -32.53
CA TRP A 251 -0.84 5.78 -32.15
C TRP A 251 0.61 6.21 -32.35
N THR A 252 1.48 5.67 -31.51
CA THR A 252 2.93 5.62 -31.74
C THR A 252 3.37 4.16 -31.64
N THR A 253 4.67 3.91 -31.65
CA THR A 253 5.26 2.57 -31.46
C THR A 253 6.33 2.66 -30.38
N MET A 254 6.63 1.56 -29.72
CA MET A 254 7.67 1.49 -28.68
C MET A 254 9.04 2.00 -29.17
N GLY A 255 9.37 1.80 -30.45
CA GLY A 255 10.60 2.33 -31.07
C GLY A 255 10.58 3.83 -31.37
N LYS A 256 9.39 4.43 -31.56
CA LYS A 256 9.25 5.85 -31.90
C LYS A 256 8.93 6.75 -30.72
N VAL A 257 8.32 6.19 -29.67
CA VAL A 257 7.91 6.96 -28.50
C VAL A 257 9.13 7.59 -27.82
N GLY A 258 9.04 8.88 -27.56
CA GLY A 258 10.07 9.69 -26.93
C GLY A 258 9.62 10.27 -25.60
N VAL A 259 10.58 10.75 -24.82
CA VAL A 259 10.30 11.52 -23.61
C VAL A 259 9.56 12.82 -23.99
N GLY A 260 8.45 13.10 -23.32
CA GLY A 260 7.56 14.22 -23.61
C GLY A 260 6.31 13.86 -24.42
N ASP A 261 6.30 12.70 -25.09
CA ASP A 261 5.11 12.19 -25.76
C ASP A 261 4.01 11.84 -24.76
N HIS A 262 2.76 11.77 -25.22
CA HIS A 262 1.64 11.35 -24.37
C HIS A 262 1.17 9.96 -24.79
N LEU A 263 1.08 9.06 -23.81
CA LEU A 263 0.43 7.75 -23.90
C LEU A 263 -0.88 7.77 -23.10
N LEU A 264 -1.51 6.60 -23.00
CA LEU A 264 -2.71 6.38 -22.18
C LEU A 264 -2.39 5.38 -21.07
N ASP A 265 -2.87 5.66 -19.85
CA ASP A 265 -2.69 4.81 -18.67
C ASP A 265 -3.69 3.64 -18.63
N ALA A 266 -3.57 2.76 -17.62
CA ALA A 266 -4.44 1.59 -17.46
C ALA A 266 -5.95 1.92 -17.32
N HIS A 267 -6.27 3.17 -16.97
CA HIS A 267 -7.63 3.69 -16.82
C HIS A 267 -8.09 4.49 -18.04
N GLY A 268 -7.29 4.52 -19.10
CA GLY A 268 -7.60 5.21 -20.35
C GLY A 268 -7.35 6.71 -20.32
N ARG A 269 -6.67 7.25 -19.30
CA ARG A 269 -6.38 8.69 -19.18
C ARG A 269 -5.04 9.06 -19.83
N PRO A 270 -4.90 10.27 -20.39
CA PRO A 270 -3.61 10.77 -20.87
C PRO A 270 -2.55 10.78 -19.78
N THR A 271 -1.38 10.22 -20.09
CA THR A 271 -0.20 10.24 -19.24
C THR A 271 1.02 10.54 -20.09
N ARG A 272 1.99 11.28 -19.56
CA ARG A 272 3.16 11.71 -20.32
C ARG A 272 4.30 10.72 -20.14
N VAL A 273 4.98 10.41 -21.24
CA VAL A 273 6.21 9.63 -21.25
C VAL A 273 7.32 10.46 -20.67
N VAL A 274 7.95 9.89 -19.67
CA VAL A 274 8.89 10.58 -18.82
C VAL A 274 10.31 10.05 -18.90
N ALA A 275 10.45 8.80 -19.31
CA ALA A 275 11.72 8.18 -19.63
C ALA A 275 11.51 7.11 -20.70
N ALA A 276 12.57 6.80 -21.44
CA ALA A 276 12.60 5.71 -22.39
C ALA A 276 14.01 5.11 -22.41
N THR A 277 14.12 3.79 -22.30
CA THR A 277 15.43 3.10 -22.29
C THR A 277 16.06 3.11 -23.68
N GLU A 278 17.33 2.72 -23.80
CA GLU A 278 17.87 2.30 -25.08
C GLU A 278 17.22 0.98 -25.56
N VAL A 279 17.42 0.68 -26.84
CA VAL A 279 16.94 -0.56 -27.47
C VAL A 279 17.79 -1.73 -26.97
N MET A 280 17.14 -2.72 -26.36
CA MET A 280 17.75 -3.98 -25.91
C MET A 280 17.56 -5.04 -26.99
N THR A 281 18.62 -5.74 -27.40
CA THR A 281 18.56 -6.84 -28.39
C THR A 281 18.77 -8.21 -27.70
N GLU A 282 18.64 -9.33 -28.42
CA GLU A 282 18.97 -10.70 -27.96
C GLU A 282 18.34 -11.18 -26.64
N ARG A 283 17.19 -10.64 -26.25
CA ARG A 283 16.39 -11.14 -25.13
C ARG A 283 15.44 -12.25 -25.58
N PRO A 284 15.23 -13.32 -24.80
CA PRO A 284 14.15 -14.27 -25.08
C PRO A 284 12.81 -13.54 -25.11
N CYS A 285 12.11 -13.66 -26.24
CA CYS A 285 10.84 -13.00 -26.48
C CYS A 285 9.75 -14.05 -26.67
N TYR A 286 8.53 -13.67 -26.31
CA TYR A 286 7.36 -14.50 -26.55
C TYR A 286 6.25 -13.66 -27.18
N GLU A 287 5.49 -14.30 -28.06
CA GLU A 287 4.22 -13.81 -28.55
C GLU A 287 3.10 -14.34 -27.65
N ILE A 288 2.37 -13.44 -27.00
CA ILE A 288 1.18 -13.72 -26.21
C ILE A 288 -0.02 -13.54 -27.12
N GLU A 289 -0.87 -14.56 -27.27
CA GLU A 289 -2.14 -14.50 -27.99
C GLU A 289 -3.30 -14.52 -26.98
N PHE A 290 -4.26 -13.62 -27.17
CA PHE A 290 -5.49 -13.55 -26.38
C PHE A 290 -6.67 -14.19 -27.11
N ASN A 291 -7.73 -14.52 -26.37
CA ASN A 291 -8.90 -15.22 -26.90
C ASN A 291 -9.69 -14.42 -27.93
N ASP A 292 -9.46 -13.11 -27.99
CA ASP A 292 -9.97 -12.18 -29.00
C ASP A 292 -9.05 -12.09 -30.23
N GLY A 293 -7.96 -12.85 -30.27
CA GLY A 293 -7.00 -12.91 -31.37
C GLY A 293 -5.96 -11.80 -31.35
N ALA A 294 -5.97 -10.92 -30.35
CA ALA A 294 -4.92 -9.92 -30.18
C ALA A 294 -3.58 -10.61 -29.83
N THR A 295 -2.48 -10.10 -30.37
CA THR A 295 -1.13 -10.56 -30.03
C THR A 295 -0.26 -9.42 -29.52
N ILE A 296 0.64 -9.74 -28.58
CA ILE A 296 1.69 -8.83 -28.11
C ILE A 296 2.99 -9.62 -28.01
N VAL A 297 4.08 -9.05 -28.51
CA VAL A 297 5.43 -9.59 -28.32
C VAL A 297 6.10 -8.88 -27.16
N ALA A 298 6.46 -9.64 -26.14
CA ALA A 298 7.08 -9.12 -24.93
C ALA A 298 8.30 -9.96 -24.54
N ASP A 299 9.24 -9.32 -23.83
CA ASP A 299 10.37 -10.04 -23.26
C ASP A 299 9.90 -11.05 -22.20
N GLU A 300 10.69 -12.10 -21.95
CA GLU A 300 10.34 -13.17 -21.02
C GLU A 300 9.99 -12.70 -19.60
N GLN A 301 10.58 -11.58 -19.17
CA GLN A 301 10.49 -11.02 -17.82
C GLN A 301 9.40 -9.96 -17.71
N HIS A 302 8.81 -9.55 -18.83
CA HIS A 302 7.74 -8.56 -18.87
C HIS A 302 6.54 -9.00 -18.01
N GLN A 303 6.06 -8.11 -17.15
CA GLN A 303 5.05 -8.44 -16.13
C GLN A 303 3.64 -8.02 -16.53
N TRP A 304 2.70 -8.96 -16.45
CA TRP A 304 1.28 -8.84 -16.76
C TRP A 304 0.45 -8.84 -15.48
N ALA A 305 -0.47 -7.88 -15.34
CA ALA A 305 -1.53 -7.94 -14.33
C ALA A 305 -2.68 -8.82 -14.84
N ALA A 306 -2.69 -10.10 -14.44
CA ALA A 306 -3.67 -11.10 -14.87
C ALA A 306 -4.47 -11.66 -13.69
N GLU A 307 -5.75 -11.91 -13.90
CA GLU A 307 -6.63 -12.69 -13.03
C GLU A 307 -6.44 -14.18 -13.33
N ILE A 308 -6.02 -14.94 -12.33
CA ILE A 308 -5.76 -16.38 -12.41
C ILE A 308 -6.46 -17.03 -11.21
N ASP A 309 -7.38 -17.94 -11.50
CA ASP A 309 -8.27 -18.59 -10.52
C ASP A 309 -9.10 -17.59 -9.71
N GLY A 310 -9.61 -16.54 -10.36
CA GLY A 310 -10.42 -15.49 -9.72
C GLY A 310 -9.65 -14.54 -8.80
N LYS A 311 -8.31 -14.62 -8.78
CA LYS A 311 -7.43 -13.73 -8.02
C LYS A 311 -6.55 -12.93 -8.97
N ARG A 312 -6.43 -11.61 -8.74
CA ARG A 312 -5.49 -10.76 -9.48
C ARG A 312 -4.06 -11.09 -9.05
N ARG A 313 -3.18 -11.35 -10.02
CA ARG A 313 -1.77 -11.70 -9.83
C ARG A 313 -0.93 -10.95 -10.87
N VAL A 314 0.30 -10.65 -10.51
CA VAL A 314 1.30 -10.16 -11.47
C VAL A 314 2.18 -11.34 -11.88
N VAL A 315 2.20 -11.69 -13.17
CA VAL A 315 2.96 -12.82 -13.72
C VAL A 315 3.87 -12.35 -14.85
N THR A 316 5.05 -12.96 -15.00
CA THR A 316 5.92 -12.65 -16.15
C THR A 316 5.38 -13.29 -17.43
N THR A 317 5.81 -12.84 -18.60
CA THR A 317 5.46 -13.46 -19.89
C THR A 317 5.76 -14.96 -19.89
N ALA A 318 6.93 -15.36 -19.37
CA ALA A 318 7.27 -16.77 -19.21
C ALA A 318 6.30 -17.52 -18.27
N GLY A 319 5.88 -16.88 -17.15
CA GLY A 319 4.91 -17.46 -16.22
C GLY A 319 3.46 -17.46 -16.74
N LEU A 320 3.13 -16.59 -17.68
CA LEU A 320 1.82 -16.54 -18.33
C LEU A 320 1.59 -17.79 -19.18
N ARG A 321 2.66 -18.40 -19.71
CA ARG A 321 2.63 -19.61 -20.54
C ARG A 321 1.99 -20.81 -19.84
N THR A 322 2.18 -20.95 -18.54
CA THR A 322 1.61 -22.08 -17.78
C THR A 322 0.16 -21.87 -17.36
N HIS A 323 -0.36 -20.68 -17.59
CA HIS A 323 -1.75 -20.31 -17.30
C HIS A 323 -2.54 -20.05 -18.59
N VAL A 324 -2.06 -20.52 -19.73
CA VAL A 324 -2.80 -20.48 -21.00
C VAL A 324 -4.16 -21.17 -20.82
N GLY A 325 -5.23 -20.47 -21.20
CA GLY A 325 -6.62 -20.88 -21.01
C GLY A 325 -7.23 -20.49 -19.66
N GLY A 326 -6.41 -20.22 -18.63
CA GLY A 326 -6.87 -19.85 -17.28
C GLY A 326 -6.60 -18.40 -16.89
N ALA A 327 -5.55 -17.78 -17.44
CA ALA A 327 -5.17 -16.40 -17.16
C ALA A 327 -6.03 -15.41 -17.95
N VAL A 328 -6.47 -14.37 -17.26
CA VAL A 328 -7.41 -13.39 -17.77
C VAL A 328 -6.91 -11.97 -17.48
N VAL A 329 -6.60 -11.17 -18.49
CA VAL A 329 -6.16 -9.78 -18.34
C VAL A 329 -7.37 -8.85 -18.48
N ARG A 330 -7.54 -7.90 -17.56
CA ARG A 330 -8.64 -6.92 -17.65
C ARG A 330 -8.41 -5.97 -18.81
N ASN A 331 -9.51 -5.59 -19.47
CA ASN A 331 -9.49 -4.56 -20.49
C ASN A 331 -9.28 -3.18 -19.86
N THR A 332 -8.77 -2.25 -20.66
CA THR A 332 -8.76 -0.83 -20.32
C THR A 332 -10.19 -0.33 -20.08
N ALA A 333 -10.35 0.62 -19.16
CA ALA A 333 -11.55 1.44 -19.13
C ALA A 333 -11.66 2.27 -20.44
N PRO A 334 -12.86 2.75 -20.82
CA PRO A 334 -13.03 3.58 -22.01
C PRO A 334 -12.12 4.81 -21.95
N LEU A 335 -11.37 5.08 -23.02
CA LEU A 335 -10.38 6.18 -23.04
C LEU A 335 -11.01 7.54 -22.69
N GLU A 336 -10.47 8.20 -21.67
CA GLU A 336 -10.98 9.46 -21.15
C GLU A 336 -10.37 10.64 -21.94
N LEU A 337 -10.99 10.96 -23.07
CA LEU A 337 -10.53 11.99 -24.00
C LEU A 337 -11.49 13.21 -24.05
N PRO A 338 -10.97 14.42 -24.32
CA PRO A 338 -11.80 15.62 -24.36
C PRO A 338 -12.80 15.60 -25.53
N ARG A 339 -13.93 16.29 -25.34
CA ARG A 339 -14.91 16.50 -26.41
C ARG A 339 -14.29 17.34 -27.52
N LYS A 340 -14.44 16.90 -28.77
CA LYS A 340 -14.00 17.64 -29.97
C LYS A 340 -15.16 18.26 -30.73
N ARG A 341 -14.89 19.32 -31.49
CA ARG A 341 -15.85 19.81 -32.49
C ARG A 341 -15.54 19.11 -33.80
N PHE A 342 -16.53 18.41 -34.34
CA PHE A 342 -16.46 17.76 -35.64
C PHE A 342 -17.33 18.52 -36.62
N ALA A 343 -16.98 18.50 -37.91
CA ALA A 343 -17.77 19.10 -38.97
C ALA A 343 -19.17 18.46 -39.04
N TYR A 344 -19.25 17.17 -38.74
CA TYR A 344 -20.46 16.38 -38.79
C TYR A 344 -20.62 15.53 -37.52
N GLY A 345 -21.86 15.18 -37.18
CA GLY A 345 -22.16 14.38 -36.01
C GLY A 345 -21.54 12.97 -36.11
N PRO A 346 -20.97 12.42 -35.01
CA PRO A 346 -20.30 11.11 -35.05
C PRO A 346 -21.24 9.97 -35.49
N TYR A 347 -22.50 9.94 -35.04
CA TYR A 347 -23.42 8.90 -35.47
C TYR A 347 -23.67 8.98 -36.98
N THR A 348 -23.90 10.19 -37.48
CA THR A 348 -24.19 10.47 -38.89
C THR A 348 -23.05 10.05 -39.80
N VAL A 349 -21.81 10.42 -39.45
CA VAL A 349 -20.60 10.03 -40.19
C VAL A 349 -20.48 8.51 -40.29
N ALA A 350 -20.71 7.79 -39.19
CA ALA A 350 -20.58 6.34 -39.16
C ALA A 350 -21.72 5.62 -39.90
N ALA A 351 -22.97 6.07 -39.73
CA ALA A 351 -24.14 5.48 -40.37
C ALA A 351 -24.06 5.61 -41.90
N LEU A 352 -23.69 6.80 -42.38
CA LEU A 352 -23.57 7.07 -43.82
C LEU A 352 -22.35 6.41 -44.45
N ALA A 353 -21.23 6.29 -43.72
CA ALA A 353 -20.11 5.44 -44.16
C ALA A 353 -20.49 3.95 -44.25
N GLY A 354 -21.57 3.54 -43.59
CA GLY A 354 -22.18 2.22 -43.72
C GLY A 354 -23.20 2.07 -44.84
N MET A 355 -23.51 3.14 -45.58
CA MET A 355 -24.49 3.18 -46.68
C MET A 355 -25.90 2.70 -46.29
N ALA A 356 -26.32 2.93 -45.04
CA ALA A 356 -27.67 2.60 -44.59
C ALA A 356 -28.60 3.81 -44.74
N PHE A 357 -29.24 3.93 -45.91
CA PHE A 357 -30.13 5.05 -46.24
C PHE A 357 -31.62 4.72 -46.06
N ASP A 358 -31.97 3.43 -45.92
CA ASP A 358 -33.36 2.96 -46.04
C ASP A 358 -34.02 2.62 -44.69
N ASP A 359 -33.32 2.77 -43.57
CA ASP A 359 -33.87 2.51 -42.23
C ASP A 359 -34.43 3.81 -41.61
N PRO A 360 -35.74 3.87 -41.28
CA PRO A 360 -36.37 5.06 -40.71
C PRO A 360 -35.80 5.47 -39.34
N GLU A 361 -35.38 4.52 -38.50
CA GLU A 361 -34.82 4.82 -37.17
C GLU A 361 -33.43 5.47 -37.29
N ILE A 362 -32.61 4.97 -38.23
CA ILE A 362 -31.30 5.57 -38.56
C ILE A 362 -31.49 6.98 -39.13
N SER A 363 -32.44 7.17 -40.04
CA SER A 363 -32.73 8.48 -40.65
C SER A 363 -33.15 9.52 -39.61
N MET A 364 -34.08 9.16 -38.71
CA MET A 364 -34.48 10.02 -37.60
C MET A 364 -33.31 10.40 -36.69
N ARG A 365 -32.34 9.50 -36.52
CA ARG A 365 -31.16 9.75 -35.66
C ARG A 365 -30.14 10.66 -36.34
N ILE A 366 -29.96 10.54 -37.65
CA ILE A 366 -29.16 11.47 -38.46
C ILE A 366 -29.75 12.88 -38.35
N ASP A 367 -31.07 13.03 -38.56
CA ASP A 367 -31.76 14.32 -38.45
C ASP A 367 -31.60 14.95 -37.05
N ALA A 368 -31.55 14.12 -36.00
CA ALA A 368 -31.37 14.57 -34.62
C ALA A 368 -29.95 15.12 -34.32
N GLU A 369 -28.91 14.73 -35.08
CA GLU A 369 -27.56 15.31 -34.93
C GLU A 369 -27.41 16.66 -35.67
N GLY A 370 -28.31 16.98 -36.59
CA GLY A 370 -28.38 18.27 -37.29
C GLY A 370 -28.56 18.13 -38.80
N PRO A 371 -28.76 19.25 -39.52
CA PRO A 371 -28.93 19.23 -40.97
C PRO A 371 -27.63 18.76 -41.66
N VAL A 372 -27.74 17.75 -42.51
CA VAL A 372 -26.60 17.20 -43.26
C VAL A 372 -26.97 17.09 -44.74
N ASP A 373 -26.17 17.71 -45.60
CA ASP A 373 -26.19 17.41 -47.04
C ASP A 373 -25.39 16.14 -47.29
N VAL A 374 -26.10 15.03 -47.49
CA VAL A 374 -25.53 13.69 -47.70
C VAL A 374 -24.56 13.68 -48.89
N MET A 375 -24.86 14.40 -49.97
CA MET A 375 -23.98 14.42 -51.15
C MET A 375 -22.66 15.14 -50.87
N THR A 376 -22.73 16.27 -50.17
CA THR A 376 -21.53 17.00 -49.73
C THR A 376 -20.72 16.19 -48.73
N LEU A 377 -21.37 15.56 -47.75
CA LEU A 377 -20.69 14.70 -46.77
C LEU A 377 -20.00 13.49 -47.42
N MET A 378 -20.66 12.82 -48.37
CA MET A 378 -20.08 11.68 -49.09
C MET A 378 -18.88 12.12 -49.94
N ALA A 379 -18.95 13.30 -50.55
CA ALA A 379 -17.83 13.90 -51.28
C ALA A 379 -16.66 14.26 -50.35
N ASP A 380 -16.95 14.85 -49.19
CA ASP A 380 -15.95 15.28 -48.20
C ASP A 380 -15.22 14.09 -47.54
N LEU A 381 -15.95 13.03 -47.20
CA LEU A 381 -15.40 11.86 -46.51
C LEU A 381 -14.79 10.82 -47.44
N GLY A 382 -15.17 10.82 -48.72
CA GLY A 382 -14.74 9.80 -49.69
C GLY A 382 -15.04 8.36 -49.24
N GLY A 383 -16.14 8.16 -48.49
CA GLY A 383 -16.53 6.87 -47.93
C GLY A 383 -15.65 6.35 -46.78
N ARG A 384 -14.89 7.22 -46.12
CA ARG A 384 -13.99 6.85 -45.00
C ARG A 384 -14.34 7.63 -43.74
N ILE A 385 -14.28 6.96 -42.59
CA ILE A 385 -14.38 7.61 -41.28
C ILE A 385 -13.03 8.25 -40.94
N PRO A 386 -12.95 9.57 -40.68
CA PRO A 386 -11.70 10.23 -40.31
C PRO A 386 -11.22 9.76 -38.93
N TYR A 387 -9.91 9.55 -38.79
CA TYR A 387 -9.32 8.99 -37.56
C TYR A 387 -9.52 9.87 -36.33
N GLU A 388 -9.71 11.19 -36.51
CA GLU A 388 -9.95 12.14 -35.43
C GLU A 388 -11.20 11.82 -34.60
N TYR A 389 -12.20 11.16 -35.20
CA TYR A 389 -13.42 10.74 -34.52
C TYR A 389 -13.15 9.62 -33.50
N LEU A 390 -12.07 8.84 -33.69
CA LEU A 390 -11.61 7.79 -32.76
C LEU A 390 -10.95 8.35 -31.49
N ARG A 391 -10.73 9.68 -31.45
CA ARG A 391 -10.12 10.40 -30.32
C ARG A 391 -11.02 11.53 -29.81
N GLY A 392 -12.34 11.40 -30.00
CA GLY A 392 -13.35 12.23 -29.34
C GLY A 392 -13.69 11.73 -27.94
N SER A 393 -14.60 12.42 -27.24
CA SER A 393 -15.04 11.97 -25.92
C SER A 393 -15.72 10.61 -25.98
N ILE A 394 -15.85 9.95 -24.81
CA ILE A 394 -16.53 8.65 -24.70
C ILE A 394 -17.92 8.71 -25.37
N ALA A 395 -18.70 9.76 -25.12
CA ALA A 395 -20.02 9.94 -25.73
C ALA A 395 -19.96 10.05 -27.27
N GLN A 396 -18.97 10.77 -27.82
CA GLN A 396 -18.80 10.91 -29.27
C GLN A 396 -18.38 9.60 -29.92
N ARG A 397 -17.50 8.84 -29.27
CA ARG A 397 -17.04 7.53 -29.74
C ARG A 397 -18.14 6.47 -29.64
N ARG A 398 -18.98 6.52 -28.60
CA ARG A 398 -20.18 5.67 -28.50
C ARG A 398 -21.21 6.01 -29.58
N ALA A 399 -21.42 7.29 -29.90
CA ALA A 399 -22.30 7.71 -30.99
C ALA A 399 -21.76 7.22 -32.36
N LEU A 400 -20.45 7.34 -32.60
CA LEU A 400 -19.78 6.81 -33.78
C LEU A 400 -19.94 5.28 -33.89
N LEU A 401 -19.73 4.55 -32.78
CA LEU A 401 -19.89 3.09 -32.76
C LEU A 401 -21.34 2.71 -33.06
N ALA A 402 -22.31 3.37 -32.42
CA ALA A 402 -23.73 3.11 -32.63
C ALA A 402 -24.15 3.31 -34.10
N GLY A 403 -23.76 4.42 -34.73
CA GLY A 403 -24.09 4.65 -36.14
C GLY A 403 -23.53 3.57 -37.07
N LEU A 404 -22.33 3.09 -36.78
CA LEU A 404 -21.69 2.03 -37.55
C LEU A 404 -22.38 0.67 -37.35
N LEU A 405 -22.68 0.32 -36.10
CA LEU A 405 -23.31 -0.95 -35.76
C LEU A 405 -24.77 -0.99 -36.24
N ASP A 406 -25.51 0.08 -36.06
CA ASP A 406 -26.88 0.21 -36.55
C ASP A 406 -26.94 0.06 -38.07
N ALA A 407 -26.03 0.71 -38.80
CA ALA A 407 -26.00 0.65 -40.26
C ALA A 407 -25.57 -0.71 -40.82
N ARG A 408 -24.58 -1.37 -40.20
CA ARG A 408 -23.88 -2.49 -40.86
C ARG A 408 -23.89 -3.81 -40.10
N ALA A 409 -24.07 -3.78 -38.78
CA ALA A 409 -23.82 -4.95 -37.97
C ALA A 409 -25.07 -5.80 -37.77
N SER A 410 -24.85 -7.09 -37.58
CA SER A 410 -25.85 -8.06 -37.13
C SER A 410 -25.47 -8.60 -35.76
N VAL A 411 -26.47 -8.97 -34.97
CA VAL A 411 -26.28 -9.66 -33.69
C VAL A 411 -26.44 -11.16 -33.96
N ASP A 412 -25.36 -11.90 -33.77
CA ASP A 412 -25.33 -13.35 -33.94
C ASP A 412 -26.01 -14.05 -32.76
N ASP A 413 -26.41 -15.31 -32.93
CA ASP A 413 -27.11 -16.07 -31.88
C ASP A 413 -26.25 -16.34 -30.63
N ASP A 414 -24.92 -16.21 -30.74
CA ASP A 414 -23.99 -16.30 -29.61
C ASP A 414 -23.80 -14.96 -28.86
N GLY A 415 -24.50 -13.91 -29.29
CA GLY A 415 -24.46 -12.56 -28.71
C GLY A 415 -23.34 -11.67 -29.25
N TRP A 416 -22.44 -12.21 -30.10
CA TRP A 416 -21.42 -11.39 -30.74
C TRP A 416 -22.02 -10.52 -31.84
N ILE A 417 -21.43 -9.34 -32.01
CA ILE A 417 -21.84 -8.39 -33.03
C ILE A 417 -20.94 -8.56 -34.24
N THR A 418 -21.47 -9.08 -35.33
CA THR A 418 -20.72 -9.21 -36.58
C THR A 418 -20.85 -7.94 -37.41
N VAL A 419 -19.72 -7.30 -37.64
CA VAL A 419 -19.54 -6.14 -38.52
C VAL A 419 -18.87 -6.62 -39.81
N PRO A 420 -19.61 -6.70 -40.93
CA PRO A 420 -19.02 -7.00 -42.23
C PRO A 420 -18.16 -5.81 -42.65
N ALA A 421 -16.84 -6.00 -42.70
CA ALA A 421 -15.96 -4.93 -43.16
C ALA A 421 -15.85 -4.95 -44.69
N ALA A 422 -16.10 -3.80 -45.31
CA ALA A 422 -15.93 -3.64 -46.77
C ALA A 422 -14.48 -3.31 -47.16
N THR A 423 -13.68 -2.74 -46.26
CA THR A 423 -12.33 -2.23 -46.57
C THR A 423 -11.38 -2.38 -45.39
N ARG A 424 -10.07 -2.44 -45.66
CA ARG A 424 -9.00 -2.46 -44.63
C ARG A 424 -9.10 -1.27 -43.67
N HIS A 425 -9.48 -0.10 -44.18
CA HIS A 425 -9.69 1.12 -43.40
C HIS A 425 -10.80 0.93 -42.36
N MET A 426 -11.95 0.42 -42.81
CA MET A 426 -13.09 0.20 -41.93
C MET A 426 -12.76 -0.81 -40.82
N THR A 427 -12.05 -1.89 -41.16
CA THR A 427 -11.59 -2.85 -40.15
C THR A 427 -10.70 -2.19 -39.09
N ALA A 428 -9.74 -1.35 -39.49
CA ALA A 428 -8.85 -0.67 -38.53
C ALA A 428 -9.61 0.35 -37.65
N VAL A 429 -10.54 1.12 -38.23
CA VAL A 429 -11.36 2.10 -37.51
C VAL A 429 -12.21 1.43 -36.45
N VAL A 430 -12.90 0.34 -36.80
CA VAL A 430 -13.79 -0.36 -35.89
C VAL A 430 -13.00 -1.05 -34.78
N ALA A 431 -11.87 -1.67 -35.10
CA ALA A 431 -10.98 -2.29 -34.13
C ALA A 431 -10.48 -1.29 -33.07
N ASP A 432 -9.95 -0.13 -33.47
CA ASP A 432 -9.49 0.91 -32.55
C ASP A 432 -10.65 1.52 -31.75
N LEU A 433 -11.79 1.79 -32.40
CA LEU A 433 -12.97 2.33 -31.73
C LEU A 433 -13.46 1.43 -30.60
N VAL A 434 -13.55 0.13 -30.88
CA VAL A 434 -14.02 -0.90 -29.95
C VAL A 434 -13.01 -1.10 -28.82
N ALA A 435 -11.72 -1.24 -29.13
CA ALA A 435 -10.65 -1.34 -28.12
C ALA A 435 -10.60 -0.12 -27.20
N GLY A 436 -10.69 1.09 -27.78
CA GLY A 436 -10.68 2.33 -27.02
C GLY A 436 -11.95 2.58 -26.19
N LEU A 437 -13.02 1.82 -26.43
CA LEU A 437 -14.21 1.81 -25.57
C LEU A 437 -14.16 0.68 -24.52
N GLY A 438 -13.07 -0.08 -24.47
CA GLY A 438 -12.87 -1.17 -23.50
C GLY A 438 -13.48 -2.51 -23.91
N PHE A 439 -14.00 -2.62 -25.14
CA PHE A 439 -14.63 -3.84 -25.65
C PHE A 439 -13.62 -4.78 -26.32
N ASN A 440 -13.99 -6.06 -26.43
CA ASN A 440 -13.20 -7.07 -27.12
C ASN A 440 -13.62 -7.14 -28.60
N TYR A 441 -12.70 -7.53 -29.48
CA TYR A 441 -13.03 -7.82 -30.88
C TYR A 441 -12.17 -8.92 -31.46
N LYS A 442 -12.71 -9.64 -32.45
CA LYS A 442 -12.02 -10.63 -33.28
C LYS A 442 -12.02 -10.21 -34.72
N ARG A 443 -10.87 -10.29 -35.37
CA ARG A 443 -10.74 -10.05 -36.81
C ARG A 443 -10.71 -11.37 -37.58
N SER A 444 -11.52 -11.49 -38.62
CA SER A 444 -11.44 -12.61 -39.56
C SER A 444 -10.39 -12.35 -40.65
N ALA A 445 -9.88 -13.41 -41.26
CA ALA A 445 -9.00 -13.32 -42.43
C ALA A 445 -9.67 -12.63 -43.64
N THR A 446 -11.01 -12.69 -43.72
CA THR A 446 -11.82 -12.04 -44.76
C THR A 446 -12.12 -10.56 -44.46
N GLY A 447 -11.62 -10.03 -43.33
CA GLY A 447 -11.75 -8.62 -42.92
C GLY A 447 -12.92 -8.33 -41.99
N TRP A 448 -13.81 -9.29 -41.74
CA TRP A 448 -14.96 -9.13 -40.85
C TRP A 448 -14.49 -8.95 -39.41
N LEU A 449 -15.25 -8.18 -38.64
CA LEU A 449 -15.01 -7.97 -37.22
C LEU A 449 -16.17 -8.55 -36.43
N ARG A 450 -15.87 -9.36 -35.42
CA ARG A 450 -16.85 -9.73 -34.41
C ARG A 450 -16.52 -8.94 -33.15
N VAL A 451 -17.48 -8.21 -32.61
CA VAL A 451 -17.33 -7.38 -31.42
C VAL A 451 -18.07 -8.04 -30.26
N ASP A 452 -17.44 -8.05 -29.09
CA ASP A 452 -18.02 -8.52 -27.84
C ASP A 452 -18.12 -7.31 -26.89
N ALA A 453 -19.34 -6.81 -26.75
CA ALA A 453 -19.69 -5.62 -25.98
C ALA A 453 -20.74 -5.96 -24.93
N ASP A 454 -20.53 -5.54 -23.69
CA ASP A 454 -21.42 -5.80 -22.56
C ASP A 454 -22.35 -4.62 -22.22
N ASP A 455 -22.37 -3.60 -23.08
CA ASP A 455 -23.10 -2.35 -22.89
C ASP A 455 -24.10 -2.11 -24.06
N ASP A 456 -24.98 -1.12 -23.92
CA ASP A 456 -25.90 -0.67 -24.96
C ASP A 456 -25.10 0.05 -26.05
N VAL A 457 -24.96 -0.62 -27.20
CA VAL A 457 -24.14 -0.17 -28.36
C VAL A 457 -24.94 0.03 -29.65
N PHE A 458 -26.20 -0.38 -29.68
CA PHE A 458 -27.14 -0.12 -30.78
C PHE A 458 -28.15 0.94 -30.37
N THR A 459 -28.64 1.71 -31.33
CA THR A 459 -29.81 2.58 -31.12
C THR A 459 -31.04 2.12 -31.86
N VAL A 460 -30.87 1.35 -32.94
CA VAL A 460 -31.99 0.72 -33.66
C VAL A 460 -32.65 -0.34 -32.78
N HIS A 461 -33.95 -0.20 -32.56
CA HIS A 461 -34.70 -0.88 -31.50
C HIS A 461 -34.58 -2.41 -31.56
N HIS A 462 -34.79 -2.99 -32.74
CA HIS A 462 -34.76 -4.45 -32.91
C HIS A 462 -33.35 -5.04 -32.68
N LYS A 463 -32.28 -4.33 -33.07
CA LYS A 463 -30.90 -4.75 -32.82
C LYS A 463 -30.51 -4.57 -31.36
N ALA A 464 -30.95 -3.47 -30.74
CA ALA A 464 -30.72 -3.18 -29.33
C ALA A 464 -31.36 -4.24 -28.42
N ILE A 465 -32.62 -4.63 -28.67
CA ILE A 465 -33.29 -5.70 -27.94
C ILE A 465 -32.54 -7.02 -28.13
N ARG A 466 -32.29 -7.41 -29.38
CA ARG A 466 -31.61 -8.68 -29.67
C ARG A 466 -30.23 -8.77 -29.03
N HIS A 467 -29.44 -7.69 -29.07
CA HIS A 467 -28.16 -7.65 -28.38
C HIS A 467 -28.33 -7.73 -26.87
N LYS A 468 -29.27 -6.97 -26.29
CA LYS A 468 -29.52 -6.99 -24.85
C LYS A 468 -29.94 -8.36 -24.33
N GLU A 469 -30.70 -9.13 -25.11
CA GLU A 469 -31.13 -10.49 -24.78
C GLU A 469 -29.98 -11.51 -24.85
N LEU A 470 -29.02 -11.31 -25.77
CA LEU A 470 -27.97 -12.30 -26.06
C LEU A 470 -26.60 -11.94 -25.47
N ARG A 471 -26.35 -10.67 -25.13
CA ARG A 471 -25.05 -10.19 -24.66
C ARG A 471 -24.65 -10.81 -23.33
N ARG A 472 -23.35 -11.00 -23.15
CA ARG A 472 -22.75 -11.58 -21.94
C ARG A 472 -21.86 -10.53 -21.27
N ARG A 473 -21.47 -10.79 -20.03
CA ARG A 473 -20.53 -9.94 -19.31
C ARG A 473 -19.15 -10.05 -19.98
N ALA A 474 -18.62 -8.93 -20.46
CA ALA A 474 -17.33 -8.81 -21.15
C ALA A 474 -16.36 -7.98 -20.27
N GLY A 475 -15.26 -7.50 -20.84
CA GLY A 475 -14.29 -6.63 -20.12
C GLY A 475 -13.01 -7.32 -19.66
N VAL A 476 -12.78 -8.56 -20.10
CA VAL A 476 -11.54 -9.28 -19.85
C VAL A 476 -11.09 -10.09 -21.08
N ARG A 477 -9.79 -10.30 -21.22
CA ARG A 477 -9.14 -11.12 -22.25
C ARG A 477 -8.49 -12.33 -21.63
N ARG A 478 -8.82 -13.51 -22.13
CA ARG A 478 -8.18 -14.76 -21.72
C ARG A 478 -6.94 -14.99 -22.56
N VAL A 479 -5.82 -15.34 -21.95
CA VAL A 479 -4.61 -15.75 -22.69
C VAL A 479 -4.86 -17.14 -23.29
N VAL A 480 -4.68 -17.30 -24.59
CA VAL A 480 -4.91 -18.57 -25.31
C VAL A 480 -3.64 -19.18 -25.90
N ALA A 481 -2.56 -18.41 -26.05
CA ALA A 481 -1.25 -18.95 -26.33
C ALA A 481 -0.14 -18.03 -25.81
N VAL A 482 1.01 -18.62 -25.48
CA VAL A 482 2.28 -17.91 -25.26
C VAL A 482 3.36 -18.70 -25.97
N ARG A 483 3.84 -18.21 -27.10
CA ARG A 483 4.78 -18.92 -27.99
C ARG A 483 6.14 -18.23 -27.95
N PRO A 484 7.26 -18.96 -27.78
CA PRO A 484 8.58 -18.37 -27.95
C PRO A 484 8.74 -17.89 -29.39
N VAL A 485 9.35 -16.73 -29.58
CA VAL A 485 9.71 -16.17 -30.89
C VAL A 485 11.19 -15.85 -30.92
N ASP A 486 11.74 -15.68 -32.12
CA ASP A 486 13.13 -15.22 -32.26
C ASP A 486 13.32 -13.89 -31.51
N PRO A 487 14.46 -13.70 -30.80
CA PRO A 487 14.73 -12.47 -30.08
C PRO A 487 14.56 -11.24 -30.97
N VAL A 488 13.63 -10.36 -30.60
CA VAL A 488 13.42 -9.07 -31.28
C VAL A 488 14.01 -7.93 -30.44
N PRO A 489 14.39 -6.80 -31.05
CA PRO A 489 14.72 -5.59 -30.30
C PRO A 489 13.53 -5.15 -29.44
N VAL A 490 13.77 -4.94 -28.15
CA VAL A 490 12.77 -4.53 -27.15
C VAL A 490 13.21 -3.26 -26.43
N ARG A 491 12.27 -2.46 -25.94
CA ARG A 491 12.52 -1.19 -25.23
C ARG A 491 11.45 -0.97 -24.17
N CYS A 492 11.76 -0.18 -23.15
CA CYS A 492 10.83 0.20 -22.09
C CYS A 492 10.63 1.71 -22.09
N VAL A 493 9.40 2.14 -21.77
CA VAL A 493 9.08 3.54 -21.45
C VAL A 493 8.43 3.66 -20.08
N GLN A 494 8.61 4.82 -19.46
CA GLN A 494 8.00 5.18 -18.18
C GLN A 494 7.00 6.32 -18.40
N VAL A 495 5.92 6.31 -17.64
CA VAL A 495 4.84 7.30 -17.67
C VAL A 495 4.61 7.94 -16.29
N ASP A 496 4.07 9.15 -16.24
CA ASP A 496 3.96 10.00 -15.03
C ASP A 496 2.70 9.83 -14.17
N ASN A 497 1.88 8.81 -14.45
CA ASN A 497 0.77 8.45 -13.57
C ASN A 497 1.23 7.63 -12.34
N ALA A 498 0.43 7.69 -11.27
CA ALA A 498 0.76 7.10 -9.96
C ALA A 498 0.92 5.56 -9.97
N GLU A 499 0.32 4.88 -10.94
CA GLU A 499 0.42 3.42 -11.10
C GLU A 499 1.60 3.03 -12.01
N HIS A 500 2.22 4.01 -12.69
CA HIS A 500 3.24 3.84 -13.72
C HIS A 500 2.87 2.76 -14.77
N LEU A 501 1.58 2.58 -15.01
CA LEU A 501 1.01 1.69 -16.01
C LEU A 501 0.69 2.48 -17.27
N TYR A 502 0.99 1.91 -18.42
CA TYR A 502 0.54 2.42 -19.72
C TYR A 502 -0.03 1.27 -20.54
N LEU A 503 -0.91 1.61 -21.47
CA LEU A 503 -1.51 0.68 -22.39
C LEU A 503 -0.51 0.32 -23.50
N ALA A 504 -0.38 -0.96 -23.81
CA ALA A 504 0.44 -1.45 -24.92
C ALA A 504 -0.31 -2.43 -25.83
N GLY A 505 0.08 -2.45 -27.11
CA GLY A 505 -0.55 -3.24 -28.17
C GLY A 505 -1.84 -2.61 -28.71
N GLU A 506 -2.32 -3.10 -29.86
CA GLU A 506 -3.58 -2.64 -30.47
C GLU A 506 -4.79 -2.89 -29.56
N ALA A 507 -4.63 -3.82 -28.63
CA ALA A 507 -5.62 -4.21 -27.62
C ALA A 507 -5.51 -3.44 -26.29
N MET A 508 -4.45 -2.63 -26.07
CA MET A 508 -4.30 -1.73 -24.92
C MET A 508 -4.21 -2.44 -23.53
N VAL A 509 -3.02 -2.96 -23.14
CA VAL A 509 -2.79 -3.80 -21.92
C VAL A 509 -1.75 -3.21 -20.89
N PRO A 510 -1.88 -3.32 -19.52
CA PRO A 510 -1.00 -2.67 -18.47
C PRO A 510 0.09 -3.53 -17.66
N THR A 511 1.17 -2.93 -17.01
CA THR A 511 2.46 -3.57 -16.47
C THR A 511 3.33 -2.99 -15.22
N HIS A 512 4.09 -3.76 -14.35
CA HIS A 512 4.57 -3.39 -12.92
C HIS A 512 6.06 -3.74 -12.35
N ASN A 513 6.58 -3.39 -11.09
CA ASN A 513 7.96 -3.69 -10.43
C ASN A 513 8.30 -3.49 -8.85
N SER A 514 9.11 -4.37 -8.11
CA SER A 514 10.17 -4.08 -7.02
C SER A 514 10.85 -5.29 -6.23
N THR A 515 12.12 -5.21 -5.67
CA THR A 515 12.89 -6.36 -4.99
C THR A 515 13.91 -6.18 -3.80
N LEU A 516 14.64 -5.07 -3.52
CA LEU A 516 15.79 -5.09 -2.53
C LEU A 516 15.41 -5.20 -1.04
N ALA A 517 14.44 -4.43 -0.54
CA ALA A 517 14.14 -4.39 0.90
C ALA A 517 13.72 -5.76 1.46
N MET A 518 13.20 -6.62 0.60
CA MET A 518 12.87 -8.00 0.93
C MET A 518 14.10 -8.83 1.32
N ASP A 519 15.30 -8.57 0.75
CA ASP A 519 16.52 -9.29 1.14
C ASP A 519 16.96 -8.96 2.58
N PHE A 520 16.81 -7.70 3.02
CA PHE A 520 17.11 -7.32 4.40
C PHE A 520 16.16 -7.99 5.40
N LEU A 521 14.86 -8.00 5.11
CA LEU A 521 13.87 -8.67 5.96
C LEU A 521 14.05 -10.19 5.98
N ARG A 522 14.42 -10.78 4.84
CA ARG A 522 14.74 -12.20 4.69
C ARG A 522 15.94 -12.58 5.55
N SER A 523 17.02 -11.80 5.51
CA SER A 523 18.19 -12.00 6.38
C SER A 523 17.78 -11.95 7.85
N ALA A 524 17.06 -10.90 8.27
CA ALA A 524 16.65 -10.72 9.65
C ALA A 524 15.77 -11.88 10.16
N ALA A 525 14.69 -12.21 9.45
CA ALA A 525 13.71 -13.18 9.92
C ALA A 525 14.14 -14.63 9.72
N ILE A 526 14.62 -14.98 8.53
CA ILE A 526 14.95 -16.38 8.21
C ILE A 526 16.40 -16.70 8.60
N GLY A 527 17.33 -15.79 8.32
CA GLY A 527 18.76 -16.00 8.63
C GLY A 527 19.07 -15.91 10.12
N HIS A 528 18.37 -15.03 10.85
CA HIS A 528 18.71 -14.69 12.24
C HIS A 528 17.55 -14.84 13.23
N GLY A 529 16.35 -15.26 12.79
CA GLY A 529 15.20 -15.47 13.68
C GLY A 529 14.67 -14.18 14.32
N LEU A 530 14.98 -13.02 13.75
CA LEU A 530 14.56 -11.72 14.28
C LEU A 530 13.23 -11.30 13.67
N THR A 531 12.28 -10.89 14.51
CA THR A 531 10.94 -10.52 14.06
C THR A 531 10.96 -9.35 13.08
N ALA A 532 10.42 -9.56 11.89
CA ALA A 532 10.37 -8.58 10.80
C ALA A 532 8.93 -8.33 10.35
N ALA A 533 8.63 -7.10 9.93
CA ALA A 533 7.33 -6.74 9.35
C ALA A 533 7.49 -6.00 8.01
N MET A 534 6.70 -6.37 7.01
CA MET A 534 6.61 -5.68 5.72
C MET A 534 5.19 -5.16 5.50
N PHE A 535 5.05 -3.85 5.32
CA PHE A 535 3.83 -3.19 4.88
C PHE A 535 3.96 -2.90 3.39
N SER A 536 3.24 -3.64 2.56
CA SER A 536 3.27 -3.46 1.10
C SER A 536 1.97 -2.85 0.59
N LEU A 537 2.10 -1.66 0.03
CA LEU A 537 1.07 -0.87 -0.63
C LEU A 537 0.99 -1.20 -2.12
N GLU A 538 2.04 -1.83 -2.66
CA GLU A 538 2.18 -2.13 -4.08
C GLU A 538 1.99 -3.63 -4.38
N MET A 539 2.63 -4.51 -3.59
CA MET A 539 2.69 -5.95 -3.85
C MET A 539 1.78 -6.74 -2.91
N SER A 540 1.08 -7.75 -3.47
CA SER A 540 0.29 -8.67 -2.66
C SER A 540 1.17 -9.57 -1.79
N LYS A 541 0.65 -10.03 -0.66
CA LYS A 541 1.35 -10.98 0.24
C LYS A 541 1.79 -12.26 -0.46
N THR A 542 0.99 -12.73 -1.43
CA THR A 542 1.33 -13.94 -2.20
C THR A 542 2.54 -13.70 -3.09
N GLU A 543 2.65 -12.50 -3.67
CA GLU A 543 3.80 -12.13 -4.49
C GLU A 543 5.08 -12.05 -3.65
N ILE A 544 5.00 -11.43 -2.48
CA ILE A 544 6.12 -11.32 -1.53
C ILE A 544 6.57 -12.71 -1.09
N VAL A 545 5.64 -13.60 -0.69
CA VAL A 545 5.96 -14.98 -0.30
C VAL A 545 6.62 -15.75 -1.44
N MET A 546 6.12 -15.65 -2.67
CA MET A 546 6.74 -16.34 -3.81
C MET A 546 8.17 -15.88 -4.07
N ARG A 547 8.43 -14.58 -3.94
CA ARG A 547 9.77 -14.00 -4.09
C ARG A 547 10.70 -14.42 -2.95
N LEU A 548 10.18 -14.50 -1.73
CA LEU A 548 10.89 -15.02 -0.56
C LEU A 548 11.31 -16.49 -0.76
N LEU A 549 10.36 -17.35 -1.16
CA LEU A 549 10.63 -18.77 -1.42
C LEU A 549 11.65 -18.96 -2.55
N SER A 550 11.52 -18.18 -3.62
CA SER A 550 12.47 -18.15 -4.75
C SER A 550 13.88 -17.82 -4.28
N ALA A 551 14.02 -16.77 -3.46
CA ALA A 551 15.31 -16.30 -2.97
C ALA A 551 15.98 -17.32 -2.02
N GLU A 552 15.19 -17.95 -1.14
CA GLU A 552 15.66 -18.92 -0.15
C GLU A 552 15.99 -20.29 -0.74
N ALA A 553 15.10 -20.82 -1.57
CA ALA A 553 15.29 -22.14 -2.16
C ALA A 553 16.23 -22.11 -3.37
N LYS A 554 16.64 -20.91 -3.83
CA LYS A 554 17.44 -20.68 -5.04
C LYS A 554 16.77 -21.25 -6.29
N ILE A 555 15.45 -21.16 -6.34
CA ILE A 555 14.63 -21.64 -7.45
C ILE A 555 14.23 -20.42 -8.24
N LYS A 556 14.25 -20.51 -9.58
CA LYS A 556 13.86 -19.36 -10.39
C LYS A 556 12.41 -19.01 -10.06
N LEU A 557 12.17 -17.72 -9.84
CA LEU A 557 10.83 -17.21 -9.57
C LEU A 557 9.86 -17.60 -10.69
N ALA A 558 10.36 -17.60 -11.93
CA ALA A 558 9.63 -18.05 -13.09
C ALA A 558 9.18 -19.52 -12.96
N ASP A 559 10.08 -20.43 -12.58
CA ASP A 559 9.80 -21.86 -12.44
C ASP A 559 8.78 -22.14 -11.32
N MET A 560 8.90 -21.41 -10.20
CA MET A 560 7.94 -21.48 -9.09
C MET A 560 6.56 -20.95 -9.47
N ARG A 561 6.49 -19.80 -10.14
CA ARG A 561 5.23 -19.22 -10.63
C ARG A 561 4.59 -20.09 -11.71
N ALA A 562 5.42 -20.75 -12.52
CA ALA A 562 5.01 -21.61 -13.60
C ALA A 562 4.54 -23.01 -13.12
N GLY A 563 4.88 -23.41 -11.91
CA GLY A 563 4.64 -24.78 -11.42
C GLY A 563 5.48 -25.83 -12.17
N THR A 564 6.58 -25.41 -12.80
CA THR A 564 7.48 -26.28 -13.60
C THR A 564 8.72 -26.71 -12.81
N MET A 565 8.61 -26.64 -11.49
CA MET A 565 9.66 -27.05 -10.56
C MET A 565 10.00 -28.53 -10.77
N SER A 566 11.28 -28.80 -10.97
CA SER A 566 11.80 -30.18 -11.03
C SER A 566 11.64 -30.87 -9.66
N ASP A 567 11.76 -32.20 -9.63
CA ASP A 567 11.74 -32.95 -8.36
C ASP A 567 12.86 -32.49 -7.41
N ASP A 568 14.00 -32.05 -7.95
CA ASP A 568 15.10 -31.45 -7.18
C ASP A 568 14.71 -30.06 -6.65
N ASP A 569 14.01 -29.23 -7.43
CA ASP A 569 13.46 -27.95 -6.96
C ASP A 569 12.46 -28.15 -5.83
N TRP A 570 11.55 -29.11 -5.96
CA TRP A 570 10.62 -29.48 -4.88
C TRP A 570 11.36 -29.96 -3.64
N THR A 571 12.43 -30.72 -3.82
CA THR A 571 13.28 -31.17 -2.71
C THR A 571 14.00 -30.00 -2.03
N ARG A 572 14.56 -29.05 -2.80
CA ARG A 572 15.19 -27.84 -2.27
C ARG A 572 14.20 -26.96 -1.52
N LEU A 573 13.00 -26.77 -2.08
CA LEU A 573 11.93 -26.02 -1.43
C LEU A 573 11.54 -26.69 -0.11
N ALA A 574 11.20 -27.98 -0.13
CA ALA A 574 10.79 -28.73 1.05
C ALA A 574 11.83 -28.67 2.18
N ARG A 575 13.13 -28.70 1.86
CA ARG A 575 14.22 -28.55 2.84
C ARG A 575 14.21 -27.19 3.53
N ARG A 576 13.85 -26.11 2.82
CA ARG A 576 13.82 -24.74 3.36
C ARG A 576 12.45 -24.36 3.96
N MET A 577 11.38 -25.07 3.61
CA MET A 577 10.01 -24.77 4.07
C MET A 577 9.89 -24.76 5.60
N GLY A 578 10.60 -25.63 6.31
CA GLY A 578 10.61 -25.64 7.77
C GLY A 578 11.12 -24.32 8.35
N GLU A 579 12.33 -23.92 7.98
CA GLU A 579 12.94 -22.65 8.40
C GLU A 579 12.09 -21.43 8.02
N ILE A 580 11.52 -21.42 6.81
CA ILE A 580 10.69 -20.30 6.34
C ILE A 580 9.36 -20.23 7.09
N SER A 581 8.75 -21.37 7.41
CA SER A 581 7.47 -21.42 8.13
C SER A 581 7.59 -21.03 9.60
N GLU A 582 8.76 -21.25 10.21
CA GLU A 582 9.03 -20.88 11.61
C GLU A 582 9.57 -19.44 11.75
N ALA A 583 10.03 -18.83 10.66
CA ALA A 583 10.58 -17.48 10.67
C ALA A 583 9.52 -16.44 11.09
N PRO A 584 9.85 -15.51 12.02
CA PRO A 584 8.92 -14.49 12.50
C PRO A 584 8.78 -13.32 11.51
N PHE A 585 8.28 -13.59 10.30
CA PHE A 585 8.10 -12.59 9.25
C PHE A 585 6.62 -12.29 8.97
N PHE A 586 6.19 -11.06 9.24
CA PHE A 586 4.81 -10.61 9.09
C PHE A 586 4.64 -9.72 7.85
N ILE A 587 3.61 -9.98 7.04
CA ILE A 587 3.33 -9.22 5.80
C ILE A 587 1.91 -8.67 5.86
N ASP A 588 1.76 -7.38 5.57
CA ASP A 588 0.47 -6.71 5.42
C ASP A 588 0.36 -6.06 4.04
N ASP A 589 -0.61 -6.52 3.24
CA ASP A 589 -0.90 -6.04 1.88
C ASP A 589 -2.26 -5.32 1.78
N SER A 590 -2.74 -4.77 2.90
CA SER A 590 -4.03 -4.09 2.94
C SER A 590 -4.01 -2.83 2.04
N PRO A 591 -5.04 -2.60 1.20
CA PRO A 591 -5.09 -1.42 0.34
C PRO A 591 -5.29 -0.15 1.18
N ASN A 592 -4.69 0.97 0.74
CA ASN A 592 -4.86 2.30 1.34
C ASN A 592 -4.44 2.42 2.82
N LEU A 593 -3.40 1.70 3.27
CA LEU A 593 -2.91 1.81 4.64
C LEU A 593 -2.45 3.22 4.98
N THR A 594 -3.01 3.76 6.06
CA THR A 594 -2.57 5.03 6.67
C THR A 594 -1.38 4.80 7.60
N MET A 595 -0.62 5.86 7.90
CA MET A 595 0.50 5.76 8.85
C MET A 595 0.05 5.37 10.25
N MET A 596 -1.14 5.78 10.66
CA MET A 596 -1.72 5.44 11.96
C MET A 596 -1.97 3.93 12.08
N GLU A 597 -2.50 3.31 11.03
CA GLU A 597 -2.71 1.86 10.98
C GLU A 597 -1.38 1.10 10.96
N ILE A 598 -0.39 1.55 10.17
CA ILE A 598 0.96 0.98 10.13
C ILE A 598 1.57 1.02 11.54
N ARG A 599 1.53 2.19 12.20
CA ARG A 599 2.02 2.38 13.57
C ARG A 599 1.31 1.48 14.57
N ALA A 600 -0.02 1.42 14.54
CA ALA A 600 -0.80 0.59 15.45
C ALA A 600 -0.49 -0.92 15.28
N LYS A 601 -0.35 -1.38 14.04
CA LYS A 601 0.02 -2.77 13.72
C LYS A 601 1.46 -3.07 14.15
N ALA A 602 2.41 -2.18 13.85
CA ALA A 602 3.81 -2.34 14.24
C ALA A 602 3.99 -2.35 15.78
N ARG A 603 3.29 -1.47 16.51
CA ARG A 603 3.25 -1.48 17.99
C ARG A 603 2.72 -2.79 18.55
N ARG A 604 1.63 -3.32 17.98
CA ARG A 604 1.07 -4.61 18.38
C ARG A 604 2.05 -5.76 18.14
N LEU A 605 2.78 -5.73 17.03
CA LEU A 605 3.84 -6.71 16.74
C LEU A 605 5.03 -6.55 17.70
N LYS A 606 5.45 -5.33 18.04
CA LYS A 606 6.50 -5.08 19.04
C LYS A 606 6.14 -5.69 20.40
N GLN A 607 4.92 -5.45 20.89
CA GLN A 607 4.47 -5.96 22.18
C GLN A 607 4.33 -7.49 22.23
N ARG A 608 3.85 -8.12 21.14
CA ARG A 608 3.57 -9.56 21.12
C ARG A 608 4.74 -10.43 20.67
N HIS A 609 5.59 -9.90 19.80
CA HIS A 609 6.60 -10.68 19.08
C HIS A 609 7.98 -10.00 19.08
N ASP A 610 8.20 -8.95 19.88
CA ASP A 610 9.48 -8.24 19.98
C ASP A 610 10.05 -7.85 18.61
N LEU A 611 9.23 -7.15 17.82
CA LEU A 611 9.58 -6.62 16.49
C LEU A 611 10.97 -5.97 16.48
N LYS A 612 11.79 -6.36 15.48
CA LYS A 612 13.18 -5.91 15.30
C LYS A 612 13.39 -5.08 14.04
N VAL A 613 12.58 -5.23 12.99
CA VAL A 613 12.71 -4.41 11.78
C VAL A 613 11.37 -4.25 11.06
N VAL A 614 11.16 -3.07 10.47
CA VAL A 614 9.98 -2.75 9.66
C VAL A 614 10.39 -2.29 8.28
N ALA A 615 9.70 -2.74 7.23
CA ALA A 615 9.79 -2.17 5.90
C ALA A 615 8.43 -1.65 5.41
N VAL A 616 8.43 -0.53 4.69
CA VAL A 616 7.25 0.09 4.08
C VAL A 616 7.50 0.31 2.58
N ASP A 617 6.67 -0.31 1.74
CA ASP A 617 6.84 -0.39 0.28
C ASP A 617 5.56 0.04 -0.47
N TYR A 618 5.49 1.11 -1.25
CA TYR A 618 6.40 2.26 -1.28
C TYR A 618 5.69 3.51 -0.76
N MET A 619 6.42 4.28 0.04
CA MET A 619 5.84 5.37 0.83
C MET A 619 5.15 6.46 -0.01
N GLN A 620 5.49 6.60 -1.30
CA GLN A 620 4.83 7.50 -2.23
C GLN A 620 3.39 7.11 -2.61
N LEU A 621 2.84 5.96 -2.19
CA LEU A 621 1.41 5.66 -2.31
C LEU A 621 0.60 6.02 -1.08
N MET A 622 1.29 6.39 0.01
CA MET A 622 0.60 6.75 1.23
C MET A 622 -0.21 8.02 1.00
N THR A 623 -1.40 8.04 1.58
CA THR A 623 -2.30 9.18 1.61
C THR A 623 -2.56 9.58 3.05
N SER A 624 -2.51 10.87 3.33
CA SER A 624 -2.66 11.43 4.68
C SER A 624 -4.11 11.48 5.14
N GLY A 625 -5.06 11.16 4.26
CA GLY A 625 -6.51 11.31 4.48
C GLY A 625 -6.97 12.77 4.55
N LYS A 626 -6.05 13.74 4.57
CA LYS A 626 -6.33 15.17 4.67
C LYS A 626 -6.12 15.87 3.32
N LYS A 627 -6.86 16.95 3.08
CA LYS A 627 -6.57 17.87 1.96
C LYS A 627 -5.31 18.68 2.30
N VAL A 628 -4.19 18.32 1.68
CA VAL A 628 -2.92 19.05 1.74
C VAL A 628 -2.74 19.95 0.51
N GLU A 629 -2.10 21.10 0.69
CA GLU A 629 -1.87 22.07 -0.40
C GLU A 629 -0.83 21.59 -1.42
N SER A 630 0.13 20.77 -0.98
CA SER A 630 1.20 20.25 -1.82
C SER A 630 1.61 18.84 -1.41
N ARG A 631 1.85 17.98 -2.40
CA ARG A 631 2.38 16.62 -2.19
C ARG A 631 3.71 16.61 -1.42
N GLN A 632 4.52 17.67 -1.56
CA GLN A 632 5.78 17.81 -0.82
C GLN A 632 5.56 17.94 0.69
N GLN A 633 4.50 18.63 1.12
CA GLN A 633 4.14 18.72 2.53
C GLN A 633 3.68 17.35 3.06
N GLU A 634 2.90 16.62 2.26
CA GLU A 634 2.43 15.28 2.61
C GLU A 634 3.59 14.29 2.81
N VAL A 635 4.54 14.27 1.87
CA VAL A 635 5.72 13.40 1.96
C VAL A 635 6.61 13.81 3.14
N SER A 636 6.67 15.11 3.47
CA SER A 636 7.39 15.60 4.65
C SER A 636 6.75 15.15 5.96
N GLU A 637 5.41 15.13 6.02
CA GLU A 637 4.69 14.60 7.17
C GLU A 637 4.94 13.09 7.33
N PHE A 638 4.86 12.31 6.25
CA PHE A 638 5.15 10.87 6.28
C PHE A 638 6.59 10.57 6.70
N SER A 639 7.55 11.34 6.18
CA SER A 639 8.96 11.25 6.55
C SER A 639 9.15 11.37 8.06
N ARG A 640 8.60 12.45 8.64
CA ARG A 640 8.67 12.70 10.07
C ARG A 640 7.98 11.61 10.88
N GLN A 641 6.81 11.15 10.44
CA GLN A 641 6.08 10.10 11.15
C GLN A 641 6.83 8.75 11.12
N LEU A 642 7.48 8.40 10.02
CA LEU A 642 8.35 7.20 9.95
C LEU A 642 9.55 7.31 10.89
N LYS A 643 10.18 8.50 10.97
CA LYS A 643 11.27 8.72 11.92
C LYS A 643 10.81 8.62 13.37
N LEU A 644 9.64 9.16 13.69
CA LEU A 644 9.04 9.03 15.02
C LEU A 644 8.69 7.57 15.33
N LEU A 645 8.14 6.82 14.37
CA LEU A 645 7.86 5.39 14.50
C LEU A 645 9.13 4.59 14.81
N ALA A 646 10.24 4.86 14.10
CA ALA A 646 11.51 4.19 14.34
C ALA A 646 12.00 4.41 15.78
N LYS A 647 11.96 5.66 16.27
CA LYS A 647 12.36 6.03 17.63
C LYS A 647 11.44 5.45 18.70
N GLU A 648 10.13 5.55 18.48
CA GLU A 648 9.08 5.10 19.41
C GLU A 648 9.11 3.59 19.63
N LEU A 649 9.37 2.82 18.57
CA LEU A 649 9.45 1.36 18.65
C LEU A 649 10.85 0.83 18.96
N GLU A 650 11.86 1.71 18.92
CA GLU A 650 13.27 1.35 18.96
C GLU A 650 13.58 0.21 17.97
N VAL A 651 13.21 0.43 16.70
CA VAL A 651 13.50 -0.51 15.59
C VAL A 651 13.97 0.25 14.35
N PRO A 652 14.85 -0.33 13.52
CA PRO A 652 15.09 0.16 12.17
C PRO A 652 13.80 0.11 11.32
N VAL A 653 13.49 1.24 10.69
CA VAL A 653 12.38 1.39 9.73
C VAL A 653 12.94 1.68 8.34
N ILE A 654 12.67 0.80 7.40
CA ILE A 654 13.14 0.84 6.02
C ILE A 654 12.00 1.36 5.13
N ALA A 655 12.17 2.54 4.56
CA ALA A 655 11.21 3.13 3.63
C ALA A 655 11.72 2.98 2.20
N ILE A 656 10.93 2.31 1.35
CA ILE A 656 11.24 2.23 -0.08
C ILE A 656 10.75 3.51 -0.75
N SER A 657 11.66 4.17 -1.45
CA SER A 657 11.43 5.43 -2.14
C SER A 657 11.90 5.34 -3.58
N GLN A 658 11.23 6.03 -4.50
CA GLN A 658 11.71 6.18 -5.87
C GLN A 658 12.62 7.41 -6.00
N LEU A 659 13.58 7.33 -6.92
CA LEU A 659 14.48 8.45 -7.25
C LEU A 659 13.92 9.33 -8.36
N ASN A 660 14.24 10.63 -8.31
CA ASN A 660 14.01 11.56 -9.41
C ASN A 660 15.05 11.37 -10.52
N ARG A 661 14.82 12.03 -11.66
CA ARG A 661 15.62 11.88 -12.89
C ARG A 661 16.93 12.66 -12.91
N GLY A 662 17.35 13.24 -11.78
CA GLY A 662 18.63 13.93 -11.65
C GLY A 662 19.89 13.09 -11.95
N PRO A 663 19.93 11.76 -11.73
CA PRO A 663 21.07 10.95 -12.15
C PRO A 663 21.19 10.87 -13.67
N GLU A 664 20.09 10.86 -14.43
CA GLU A 664 20.08 10.64 -15.89
C GLU A 664 20.77 11.76 -16.69
N GLN A 665 20.83 12.96 -16.11
CA GLN A 665 21.47 14.12 -16.72
C GLN A 665 22.98 14.18 -16.45
N ARG A 666 23.51 13.27 -15.62
CA ARG A 666 24.92 13.21 -15.23
C ARG A 666 25.66 12.17 -16.06
N THR A 667 26.92 12.44 -16.36
CA THR A 667 27.77 11.57 -17.19
C THR A 667 27.92 10.18 -16.58
N ASP A 668 27.97 10.07 -15.25
CA ASP A 668 28.14 8.80 -14.54
C ASP A 668 26.83 8.05 -14.29
N LYS A 669 25.68 8.72 -14.46
CA LYS A 669 24.32 8.19 -14.24
C LYS A 669 24.11 7.50 -12.87
N LYS A 670 25.03 7.74 -11.91
CA LYS A 670 25.00 7.16 -10.57
C LYS A 670 24.06 7.97 -9.69
N PRO A 671 23.07 7.37 -9.01
CA PRO A 671 22.20 8.12 -8.13
C PRO A 671 22.96 8.76 -6.96
N GLN A 672 22.52 9.94 -6.58
CA GLN A 672 23.00 10.73 -5.46
C GLN A 672 21.83 11.07 -4.53
N VAL A 673 22.12 11.45 -3.28
CA VAL A 673 21.08 11.77 -2.28
C VAL A 673 20.21 12.94 -2.75
N SER A 674 20.81 13.89 -3.47
CA SER A 674 20.13 15.02 -4.11
C SER A 674 19.04 14.59 -5.12
N ASP A 675 19.03 13.34 -5.58
CA ASP A 675 18.01 12.83 -6.49
C ASP A 675 16.72 12.41 -5.77
N LEU A 676 16.66 12.45 -4.44
CA LEU A 676 15.41 12.34 -3.68
C LEU A 676 14.53 13.61 -3.78
N ARG A 677 14.95 14.62 -4.57
CA ARG A 677 14.35 15.96 -4.69
C ARG A 677 12.93 16.05 -5.29
N GLU A 678 11.96 15.54 -4.53
CA GLU A 678 10.66 16.16 -4.21
C GLU A 678 10.40 16.03 -2.69
N SER A 679 11.44 15.66 -1.93
CA SER A 679 11.37 15.17 -0.56
C SER A 679 12.63 15.54 0.22
N GLY A 680 12.99 16.82 0.27
CA GLY A 680 14.16 17.27 1.06
C GLY A 680 14.07 16.91 2.55
N SER A 681 12.84 16.78 3.06
CA SER A 681 12.52 16.23 4.38
C SER A 681 12.96 14.77 4.55
N LEU A 682 12.79 13.92 3.53
CA LEU A 682 13.25 12.52 3.56
C LEU A 682 14.76 12.42 3.73
N GLU A 683 15.51 13.23 2.98
CA GLU A 683 16.95 13.32 3.15
C GLU A 683 17.29 13.78 4.58
N GLN A 684 16.61 14.80 5.11
CA GLN A 684 16.92 15.35 6.44
C GLN A 684 16.61 14.35 7.56
N ASP A 685 15.45 13.72 7.54
CA ASP A 685 14.97 12.85 8.62
C ASP A 685 15.67 11.49 8.64
N ALA A 686 16.06 10.96 7.47
CA ALA A 686 16.75 9.68 7.39
C ALA A 686 18.11 9.69 8.10
N ASP A 687 18.42 8.60 8.80
CA ASP A 687 19.76 8.37 9.36
C ASP A 687 20.68 7.74 8.33
N MET A 688 20.12 6.96 7.40
CA MET A 688 20.83 6.32 6.32
C MET A 688 20.03 6.40 5.01
N VAL A 689 20.73 6.71 3.91
CA VAL A 689 20.15 6.69 2.55
C VAL A 689 20.97 5.74 1.70
N ILE A 690 20.30 4.72 1.18
CA ILE A 690 20.84 3.68 0.33
C ILE A 690 20.27 3.89 -1.08
N LEU A 691 21.15 3.99 -2.07
CA LEU A 691 20.80 4.21 -3.46
C LEU A 691 21.24 3.00 -4.27
N LEU A 692 20.31 2.37 -4.98
CA LEU A 692 20.62 1.27 -5.88
C LEU A 692 21.00 1.79 -7.26
N HIS A 693 22.17 1.36 -7.72
CA HIS A 693 22.63 1.59 -9.07
C HIS A 693 22.95 0.27 -9.74
N ARG A 694 22.57 0.16 -11.01
CA ARG A 694 22.81 -1.01 -11.82
C ARG A 694 23.37 -0.57 -13.15
N PRO A 695 24.69 -0.69 -13.37
CA PRO A 695 25.31 -0.27 -14.62
C PRO A 695 24.67 -0.96 -15.83
N ASP A 696 24.39 -2.26 -15.70
CA ASP A 696 23.75 -3.10 -16.72
C ASP A 696 22.27 -2.77 -17.00
N SER A 697 21.62 -2.00 -16.13
CA SER A 697 20.28 -1.45 -16.38
C SER A 697 20.32 -0.20 -17.26
N ILE A 698 21.52 0.35 -17.50
CA ILE A 698 21.76 1.56 -18.28
C ILE A 698 22.44 1.20 -19.59
N GLU A 699 23.56 0.48 -19.50
CA GLU A 699 24.41 0.09 -20.62
C GLU A 699 24.53 -1.43 -20.62
N ARG A 700 24.00 -2.07 -21.67
CA ARG A 700 23.80 -3.51 -21.71
C ARG A 700 25.10 -4.32 -21.78
N ASP A 701 26.11 -3.78 -22.45
CA ASP A 701 27.44 -4.37 -22.59
C ASP A 701 28.41 -3.85 -21.52
N ASP A 702 27.87 -3.25 -20.46
CA ASP A 702 28.70 -2.84 -19.33
C ASP A 702 29.47 -4.07 -18.81
N PRO A 703 30.81 -3.99 -18.67
CA PRO A 703 31.62 -5.11 -18.22
C PRO A 703 31.22 -5.65 -16.84
N ARG A 704 30.39 -4.90 -16.10
CA ARG A 704 29.83 -5.23 -14.78
C ARG A 704 28.42 -5.82 -14.86
N ALA A 705 28.04 -6.43 -15.98
CA ALA A 705 26.77 -7.14 -16.13
C ALA A 705 26.56 -8.19 -15.03
N GLY A 706 25.41 -8.16 -14.35
CA GLY A 706 25.17 -8.99 -13.17
C GLY A 706 25.60 -8.37 -11.83
N GLU A 707 26.25 -7.20 -11.85
CA GLU A 707 26.59 -6.43 -10.64
C GLU A 707 25.58 -5.29 -10.39
N ALA A 708 25.39 -4.98 -9.11
CA ALA A 708 24.66 -3.82 -8.64
C ALA A 708 25.49 -3.13 -7.57
N ASP A 709 25.40 -1.81 -7.52
CA ASP A 709 26.01 -0.98 -6.51
C ASP A 709 24.95 -0.59 -5.47
N ILE A 710 25.19 -0.97 -4.22
CA ILE A 710 24.51 -0.46 -3.03
C ILE A 710 25.31 0.77 -2.58
N ILE A 711 24.85 1.96 -2.93
CA ILE A 711 25.53 3.23 -2.62
C ILE A 711 24.93 3.76 -1.31
N VAL A 712 25.70 3.73 -0.23
CA VAL A 712 25.36 4.41 1.02
C VAL A 712 25.64 5.90 0.83
N GLY A 713 24.66 6.63 0.30
CA GLY A 713 24.78 8.05 -0.02
C GLY A 713 24.76 8.95 1.22
N LYS A 714 24.13 8.50 2.30
CA LYS A 714 24.12 9.18 3.61
C LYS A 714 24.22 8.14 4.72
N HIS A 715 25.01 8.44 5.75
CA HIS A 715 25.07 7.68 6.99
C HIS A 715 25.42 8.64 8.14
N ARG A 716 24.50 8.83 9.10
CA ARG A 716 24.72 9.77 10.24
C ARG A 716 25.76 9.26 11.25
N ASN A 717 25.87 7.95 11.40
CA ASN A 717 26.63 7.30 12.48
C ASN A 717 27.90 6.60 11.98
N GLY A 718 28.29 6.81 10.71
CA GLY A 718 29.43 6.09 10.14
C GLY A 718 29.77 6.55 8.72
N PRO A 719 30.73 5.87 8.07
CA PRO A 719 31.18 6.24 6.73
C PRO A 719 30.13 5.93 5.65
N THR A 720 30.19 6.69 4.56
CA THR A 720 29.54 6.38 3.29
C THR A 720 30.46 5.48 2.46
N ALA A 721 29.88 4.57 1.69
CA ALA A 721 30.62 3.72 0.75
C ALA A 721 29.72 3.25 -0.38
N THR A 722 30.34 2.73 -1.44
CA THR A 722 29.63 1.96 -2.47
C THR A 722 30.04 0.51 -2.32
N ILE A 723 29.06 -0.37 -2.14
CA ILE A 723 29.27 -1.81 -2.00
C ILE A 723 28.73 -2.48 -3.24
N THR A 724 29.59 -3.20 -3.95
CA THR A 724 29.20 -3.95 -5.13
C THR A 724 28.70 -5.32 -4.73
N VAL A 725 27.53 -5.70 -5.22
CA VAL A 725 26.86 -6.98 -4.98
C VAL A 725 26.50 -7.61 -6.32
N ALA A 726 26.34 -8.92 -6.37
CA ALA A 726 25.76 -9.58 -7.53
C ALA A 726 24.24 -9.51 -7.45
N HIS A 727 23.56 -9.16 -8.54
CA HIS A 727 22.11 -9.25 -8.62
C HIS A 727 21.70 -10.55 -9.32
N GLN A 728 20.82 -11.31 -8.68
CA GLN A 728 20.25 -12.56 -9.20
C GLN A 728 18.74 -12.39 -9.25
N LEU A 729 18.27 -11.41 -10.01
CA LEU A 729 16.87 -11.01 -10.00
C LEU A 729 15.91 -12.09 -10.49
N HIS A 730 16.39 -13.04 -11.29
CA HIS A 730 15.64 -14.25 -11.66
C HIS A 730 15.34 -15.17 -10.46
N LEU A 731 16.10 -15.04 -9.37
CA LEU A 731 15.86 -15.66 -8.06
C LEU A 731 15.25 -14.67 -7.05
N SER A 732 14.92 -13.44 -7.44
CA SER A 732 14.43 -12.36 -6.57
C SER A 732 15.38 -11.96 -5.44
N ARG A 733 16.69 -11.96 -5.68
CA ARG A 733 17.67 -11.63 -4.64
C ARG A 733 18.91 -10.91 -5.15
N PHE A 734 19.56 -10.20 -4.24
CA PHE A 734 20.95 -9.76 -4.34
C PHE A 734 21.82 -10.62 -3.41
N VAL A 735 23.09 -10.81 -3.77
CA VAL A 735 24.05 -11.61 -2.98
C VAL A 735 25.41 -10.92 -2.98
N ASP A 736 26.21 -11.16 -1.93
CA ASP A 736 27.60 -10.72 -1.90
C ASP A 736 28.38 -11.23 -3.12
N MET A 737 29.34 -10.43 -3.57
CA MET A 737 30.32 -10.86 -4.57
C MET A 737 31.13 -12.04 -4.01
N ALA A 738 31.40 -13.04 -4.85
CA ALA A 738 32.26 -14.15 -4.47
C ALA A 738 33.66 -13.59 -4.15
N ARG A 739 34.11 -13.76 -2.90
CA ARG A 739 35.49 -13.46 -2.52
C ARG A 739 36.39 -14.50 -3.20
N GLY A 740 37.25 -14.04 -4.10
CA GLY A 740 38.32 -14.86 -4.70
C GLY A 740 39.36 -15.29 -3.68
#